data_AF-A0A979GUX8-F1
#
_entry.id   AF-A0A979GUX8-F1
#
_cell.length_a   1.000
_cell.length_b   1.000
_cell.length_c   1.000
_cell.angle_alpha   90.00
_cell.angle_beta   90.00
_cell.angle_gamma   90.00
#
_symmetry.space_group_name_H-M   'P 1'
#
loop_
_entity.id
_entity.type
_entity.pdbx_description
1 polymer ?
#
loop_
_entity_poly.entity_id
_entity_poly.type
_entity_poly.pdbx_seq_one_letter_code
_entity_poly.pdbx_strand_id
1 'polypeptide(L)'
;MKAEQVKDNNYVSFITAGLNKVSFYKKYPGADLTARFHASCPEQRGALDVISDKTLPVAGHTALVRTAKSADGFFFYYFGLVQINENYCYTIIADCDVEEAAEYEPIFDEIWQSLQYFGNQEEGLKQQEAGIDEILSKYAASEDTAAQKEKTPVAPFSVPADGHDYWELDDYQLRFLSGSDISVSDGDGALYIKLEAEMPDYDDKKHGHLLNDYEHGRVYLQFYFKGIYKNGIPTGIFTFEDERDSSYLTYLWKGGFHYSLQFTGEVTLQDGWLGINGHFGNYPVTIAKQLPLEDIKWENYRFLRVEELETASPAIVRHLQLTDPYPALLHETLAPLKEMETLHISFSADKPSAADFKEVPKPLKHYKSLRKLTLSGIRAVDSLPQWIGDLKELEHLYVSESKIEGIHPYIFQLPKLKFCYLSNNQLQSISPGQSDSLETLTIENNQLTSLPDSLTKMPKLKSLSIKGNPLTKLPPGLETIEHLDLELEKKMTLLDYSYKGADDQGTVPIDQALFLAKHDNKLSDKLEQAIAAQELQYYQKGLTELARKSVAFATTKEDNYAGKGNNRFGGLPDLPAGVAYPSFKDYEGNEKGMQFIAQINCTDIAHLQDYLPRTGILYFFIEDQEDTDASVIYYDGDLSTLQSASQLDITEDYIYDQHGIYTPYKAIADKYVSLPFFYNAREYYETSWPELEPLEEEDDATDALKQALEPDFKAVHSINSYVFKQHDTPEKEAAHTLKGKPEDWMVLLRVSSDSQPGFCFWDAGEIYFMIHKSDLAKKNFSKVYCGLESS
;
A
#
# COMPACT_ATOMS: atom_id res chain seq x y z
N MET A 1 -15.67 1.64 -17.66
CA MET A 1 -16.50 2.81 -17.31
C MET A 1 -17.79 2.31 -16.69
N LYS A 2 -18.22 2.84 -15.54
CA LYS A 2 -19.47 2.45 -14.86
C LYS A 2 -20.33 3.71 -14.69
N ALA A 3 -21.59 3.65 -15.09
CA ALA A 3 -22.54 4.75 -15.00
C ALA A 3 -23.88 4.24 -14.45
N GLU A 4 -24.53 5.05 -13.63
CA GLU A 4 -25.82 4.76 -13.02
C GLU A 4 -26.80 5.86 -13.40
N GLN A 5 -28.02 5.48 -13.80
CA GLN A 5 -29.08 6.42 -14.11
C GLN A 5 -30.36 6.03 -13.36
N VAL A 6 -30.95 6.99 -12.65
CA VAL A 6 -32.25 6.85 -11.96
C VAL A 6 -33.26 7.73 -12.68
N LYS A 7 -34.39 7.16 -13.11
CA LYS A 7 -35.51 7.90 -13.71
C LYS A 7 -36.67 7.97 -12.71
N ASP A 8 -37.50 9.00 -12.82
CA ASP A 8 -38.51 9.49 -11.82
C ASP A 8 -39.49 8.46 -11.19
N ASN A 9 -39.46 7.18 -11.59
CA ASN A 9 -40.27 6.08 -11.05
C ASN A 9 -39.49 5.11 -10.11
N ASN A 10 -38.32 5.49 -9.57
CA ASN A 10 -37.46 4.69 -8.65
C ASN A 10 -36.74 3.47 -9.25
N TYR A 11 -36.63 3.36 -10.58
CA TYR A 11 -35.88 2.30 -11.23
C TYR A 11 -34.40 2.69 -11.41
N VAL A 12 -33.49 1.79 -11.03
CA VAL A 12 -32.05 2.00 -11.15
C VAL A 12 -31.54 1.22 -12.35
N SER A 13 -30.89 1.91 -13.29
CA SER A 13 -30.12 1.25 -14.35
C SER A 13 -28.62 1.40 -14.11
N PHE A 14 -27.93 0.27 -14.12
CA PHE A 14 -26.47 0.21 -14.09
C PHE A 14 -25.97 -0.09 -15.49
N ILE A 15 -24.94 0.62 -15.93
CA ILE A 15 -24.27 0.36 -17.20
C ILE A 15 -22.79 0.22 -16.92
N THR A 16 -22.22 -0.92 -17.30
CA THR A 16 -20.79 -1.14 -17.28
C THR A 16 -20.31 -1.33 -18.69
N ALA A 17 -19.43 -0.44 -19.16
CA ALA A 17 -18.80 -0.51 -20.47
C ALA A 17 -17.30 -0.78 -20.35
N GLY A 18 -16.78 -1.69 -21.17
CA GLY A 18 -15.38 -2.07 -21.15
C GLY A 18 -14.90 -2.60 -22.50
N LEU A 19 -13.60 -2.50 -22.74
CA LEU A 19 -12.94 -3.15 -23.86
C LEU A 19 -12.55 -4.56 -23.42
N ASN A 20 -13.01 -5.58 -24.16
CA ASN A 20 -12.69 -6.97 -23.88
C ASN A 20 -12.13 -7.64 -25.14
N LYS A 21 -11.21 -8.58 -24.97
CA LYS A 21 -10.75 -9.41 -26.08
C LYS A 21 -11.87 -10.29 -26.60
N VAL A 22 -11.95 -10.50 -27.91
CA VAL A 22 -12.82 -11.49 -28.55
C VAL A 22 -12.48 -12.89 -28.04
N SER A 23 -11.20 -13.13 -27.72
CA SER A 23 -10.73 -14.38 -27.10
C SER A 23 -11.32 -14.65 -25.71
N PHE A 24 -11.74 -13.64 -24.94
CA PHE A 24 -12.48 -13.82 -23.67
C PHE A 24 -13.70 -14.72 -23.88
N TYR A 25 -14.36 -14.61 -25.03
CA TYR A 25 -15.54 -15.38 -25.32
C TYR A 25 -15.24 -16.85 -25.71
N LYS A 26 -13.98 -17.21 -26.02
CA LYS A 26 -13.59 -18.58 -26.41
C LYS A 26 -13.80 -19.61 -25.30
N LYS A 27 -13.79 -19.21 -24.03
CA LYS A 27 -14.07 -20.11 -22.89
C LYS A 27 -15.53 -20.55 -22.83
N TYR A 28 -16.42 -19.84 -23.54
CA TYR A 28 -17.83 -20.17 -23.61
C TYR A 28 -18.13 -21.06 -24.82
N PRO A 29 -19.09 -22.00 -24.71
CA PRO A 29 -19.44 -22.89 -25.81
C PRO A 29 -20.09 -22.10 -26.97
N GLY A 30 -19.62 -22.35 -28.20
CA GLY A 30 -20.20 -21.73 -29.39
C GLY A 30 -19.28 -21.81 -30.61
N ALA A 31 -19.86 -21.93 -31.80
CA ALA A 31 -19.12 -22.04 -33.06
C ALA A 31 -18.50 -20.70 -33.51
N ASP A 32 -19.15 -19.59 -33.18
CA ASP A 32 -18.75 -18.23 -33.54
C ASP A 32 -18.88 -17.26 -32.34
N LEU A 33 -18.39 -16.03 -32.51
CA LEU A 33 -18.39 -15.02 -31.44
C LEU A 33 -19.80 -14.73 -30.92
N THR A 34 -20.79 -14.68 -31.81
CA THR A 34 -22.19 -14.45 -31.43
C THR A 34 -22.70 -15.56 -30.50
N ALA A 35 -22.52 -16.83 -30.86
CA ALA A 35 -22.95 -17.96 -30.04
C ALA A 35 -22.24 -18.00 -28.68
N ARG A 36 -20.96 -17.62 -28.64
CA ARG A 36 -20.15 -17.59 -27.41
C ARG A 36 -20.51 -16.42 -26.49
N PHE A 37 -20.70 -15.24 -27.06
CA PHE A 37 -21.24 -14.07 -26.38
C PHE A 37 -22.58 -14.40 -25.72
N HIS A 38 -23.47 -15.03 -26.48
CA HIS A 38 -24.75 -15.51 -26.00
C HIS A 38 -24.64 -16.51 -24.84
N ALA A 39 -23.69 -17.44 -24.91
CA ALA A 39 -23.43 -18.41 -23.84
C ALA A 39 -22.75 -17.79 -22.60
N SER A 40 -22.11 -16.63 -22.73
CA SER A 40 -21.46 -15.94 -21.62
C SER A 40 -22.37 -15.12 -20.72
N CYS A 41 -23.52 -14.68 -21.26
CA CYS A 41 -24.42 -13.78 -20.55
C CYS A 41 -24.90 -14.37 -19.20
N PRO A 42 -25.25 -15.67 -19.09
CA PRO A 42 -25.65 -16.26 -17.82
C PRO A 42 -24.54 -16.38 -16.77
N GLU A 43 -23.27 -16.52 -17.14
CA GLU A 43 -22.20 -16.54 -16.14
C GLU A 43 -21.97 -15.16 -15.50
N GLN A 44 -22.29 -14.09 -16.22
CA GLN A 44 -22.03 -12.72 -15.76
C GLN A 44 -23.09 -12.20 -14.78
N ARG A 45 -24.30 -12.79 -14.81
CA ARG A 45 -25.48 -12.33 -14.03
C ARG A 45 -26.36 -13.46 -13.47
N GLY A 46 -25.90 -14.71 -13.51
CA GLY A 46 -26.65 -15.88 -13.05
C GLY A 46 -27.63 -16.43 -14.08
N ALA A 47 -28.55 -17.31 -13.68
CA ALA A 47 -29.51 -17.92 -14.60
C ALA A 47 -30.44 -16.88 -15.25
N LEU A 48 -30.53 -16.90 -16.58
CA LEU A 48 -31.25 -15.90 -17.39
C LEU A 48 -32.32 -16.53 -18.30
N ASP A 49 -33.45 -15.84 -18.43
CA ASP A 49 -34.43 -16.04 -19.49
C ASP A 49 -34.17 -15.05 -20.62
N VAL A 50 -33.74 -15.54 -21.79
CA VAL A 50 -33.45 -14.69 -22.96
C VAL A 50 -34.74 -14.12 -23.54
N ILE A 51 -34.79 -12.79 -23.72
CA ILE A 51 -35.94 -12.07 -24.25
C ILE A 51 -35.78 -11.88 -25.76
N SER A 52 -34.69 -11.24 -26.20
CA SER A 52 -34.44 -10.98 -27.61
C SER A 52 -32.94 -10.94 -27.93
N ASP A 53 -32.60 -11.31 -29.16
CA ASP A 53 -31.30 -11.04 -29.77
C ASP A 53 -31.52 -10.11 -30.97
N LYS A 54 -30.71 -9.07 -31.07
CA LYS A 54 -30.79 -8.09 -32.17
C LYS A 54 -29.42 -7.53 -32.51
N THR A 55 -29.38 -6.72 -33.56
CA THR A 55 -28.18 -5.97 -33.94
C THR A 55 -28.45 -4.48 -34.11
N LEU A 56 -27.46 -3.65 -33.76
CA LEU A 56 -27.56 -2.18 -33.86
C LEU A 56 -26.31 -1.59 -34.54
N PRO A 57 -26.46 -0.58 -35.41
CA PRO A 57 -25.31 0.13 -35.98
C PRO A 57 -24.73 1.11 -34.96
N VAL A 58 -23.43 1.04 -34.69
CA VAL A 58 -22.72 1.96 -33.77
C VAL A 58 -21.36 2.32 -34.32
N ALA A 59 -21.10 3.63 -34.48
CA ALA A 59 -19.81 4.17 -34.93
C ALA A 59 -19.18 3.47 -36.16
N GLY A 60 -20.01 2.96 -37.09
CA GLY A 60 -19.56 2.25 -38.29
C GLY A 60 -19.44 0.72 -38.16
N HIS A 61 -19.69 0.15 -36.98
CA HIS A 61 -19.71 -1.30 -36.71
C HIS A 61 -21.14 -1.81 -36.43
N THR A 62 -21.29 -3.13 -36.39
CA THR A 62 -22.52 -3.81 -35.98
C THR A 62 -22.36 -4.35 -34.56
N ALA A 63 -23.19 -3.86 -33.65
CA ALA A 63 -23.36 -4.41 -32.32
C ALA A 63 -24.25 -5.66 -32.35
N LEU A 64 -23.86 -6.69 -31.61
CA LEU A 64 -24.71 -7.79 -31.18
C LEU A 64 -25.29 -7.44 -29.82
N VAL A 65 -26.60 -7.54 -29.67
CA VAL A 65 -27.28 -7.22 -28.43
C VAL A 65 -28.15 -8.39 -28.04
N ARG A 66 -28.00 -8.85 -26.81
CA ARG A 66 -28.86 -9.83 -26.16
C ARG A 66 -29.54 -9.17 -24.98
N THR A 67 -30.86 -9.22 -24.96
CA THR A 67 -31.64 -8.83 -23.80
C THR A 67 -32.17 -10.07 -23.09
N ALA A 68 -32.19 -10.02 -21.78
CA ALA A 68 -32.64 -11.12 -20.94
C ALA A 68 -33.28 -10.59 -19.67
N LYS A 69 -33.88 -11.48 -18.88
CA LYS A 69 -34.26 -11.18 -17.50
C LYS A 69 -33.75 -12.26 -16.56
N SER A 70 -33.61 -11.94 -15.29
CA SER A 70 -33.30 -12.93 -14.25
C SER A 70 -34.40 -13.99 -14.18
N ALA A 71 -34.05 -15.20 -13.77
CA ALA A 71 -34.99 -16.33 -13.67
C ALA A 71 -36.16 -16.08 -12.69
N ASP A 72 -35.96 -15.19 -11.70
CA ASP A 72 -37.00 -14.73 -10.76
C ASP A 72 -37.83 -13.55 -11.31
N GLY A 73 -37.44 -12.98 -12.45
CA GLY A 73 -38.14 -11.93 -13.17
C GLY A 73 -37.94 -10.51 -12.63
N PHE A 74 -37.07 -10.31 -11.63
CA PHE A 74 -36.84 -9.00 -11.00
C PHE A 74 -35.94 -8.07 -11.80
N PHE A 75 -34.93 -8.59 -12.50
CA PHE A 75 -33.98 -7.77 -13.24
C PHE A 75 -34.06 -8.01 -14.73
N PHE A 76 -34.02 -6.93 -15.50
CA PHE A 76 -33.78 -6.96 -16.93
C PHE A 76 -32.32 -6.64 -17.23
N TYR A 77 -31.75 -7.42 -18.14
CA TYR A 77 -30.35 -7.34 -18.52
C TYR A 77 -30.22 -7.02 -20.00
N TYR A 78 -29.30 -6.11 -20.30
CA TYR A 78 -28.92 -5.72 -21.65
C TYR A 78 -27.44 -5.99 -21.84
N PHE A 79 -27.13 -7.00 -22.63
CA PHE A 79 -25.75 -7.34 -23.02
C PHE A 79 -25.52 -6.83 -24.42
N GLY A 80 -24.54 -5.95 -24.60
CA GLY A 80 -24.11 -5.46 -25.91
C GLY A 80 -22.66 -5.82 -26.18
N LEU A 81 -22.37 -6.24 -27.41
CA LEU A 81 -21.03 -6.53 -27.90
C LEU A 81 -20.85 -5.91 -29.28
N VAL A 82 -19.90 -5.00 -29.43
CA VAL A 82 -19.46 -4.50 -30.74
C VAL A 82 -18.11 -5.09 -31.02
N GLN A 83 -18.02 -5.98 -32.01
CA GLN A 83 -16.73 -6.46 -32.45
C GLN A 83 -16.01 -5.36 -33.21
N ILE A 84 -14.82 -5.07 -32.72
CA ILE A 84 -14.01 -3.92 -33.07
C ILE A 84 -13.00 -4.32 -34.16
N ASN A 85 -12.36 -5.46 -34.00
CA ASN A 85 -11.73 -6.22 -35.08
C ASN A 85 -11.70 -7.71 -34.67
N GLU A 86 -10.91 -8.55 -35.32
CA GLU A 86 -10.80 -10.00 -35.02
C GLU A 86 -10.44 -10.32 -33.55
N ASN A 87 -9.79 -9.37 -32.88
CA ASN A 87 -9.13 -9.55 -31.61
C ASN A 87 -9.93 -8.94 -30.44
N TYR A 88 -10.68 -7.85 -30.63
CA TYR A 88 -11.43 -7.27 -29.50
C TYR A 88 -12.80 -6.80 -29.87
N CYS A 89 -13.56 -6.60 -28.80
CA CYS A 89 -14.91 -6.11 -28.80
C CYS A 89 -15.10 -5.16 -27.62
N TYR A 90 -15.84 -4.08 -27.86
CA TYR A 90 -16.42 -3.34 -26.75
C TYR A 90 -17.63 -4.09 -26.26
N THR A 91 -17.73 -4.22 -24.95
CA THR A 91 -18.84 -4.90 -24.29
C THR A 91 -19.48 -3.94 -23.34
N ILE A 92 -20.78 -4.05 -23.21
CA ILE A 92 -21.48 -3.39 -22.14
C ILE A 92 -22.49 -4.36 -21.58
N ILE A 93 -22.62 -4.28 -20.28
CA ILE A 93 -23.62 -5.00 -19.52
C ILE A 93 -24.42 -3.90 -18.84
N ALA A 94 -25.73 -3.93 -19.05
CA ALA A 94 -26.63 -3.10 -18.28
C ALA A 94 -27.62 -3.94 -17.51
N ASP A 95 -27.89 -3.50 -16.28
CA ASP A 95 -28.83 -4.11 -15.36
C ASP A 95 -29.90 -3.05 -15.10
N CYS A 96 -31.18 -3.41 -15.21
CA CYS A 96 -32.28 -2.48 -15.02
C CYS A 96 -33.40 -3.18 -14.25
N ASP A 97 -33.72 -2.64 -13.08
CA ASP A 97 -34.85 -3.06 -12.28
C ASP A 97 -36.10 -2.33 -12.81
N VAL A 98 -36.86 -2.92 -13.73
CA VAL A 98 -38.11 -2.35 -14.30
C VAL A 98 -39.17 -3.45 -14.44
N GLU A 99 -40.46 -3.08 -14.52
CA GLU A 99 -41.56 -4.05 -14.64
C GLU A 99 -41.81 -4.58 -16.07
N GLU A 100 -41.50 -3.78 -17.12
CA GLU A 100 -41.74 -4.17 -18.51
C GLU A 100 -40.56 -3.93 -19.46
N ALA A 101 -40.31 -4.89 -20.36
CA ALA A 101 -39.16 -4.84 -21.25
C ALA A 101 -39.16 -3.67 -22.24
N ALA A 102 -40.35 -3.20 -22.62
CA ALA A 102 -40.53 -2.11 -23.57
C ALA A 102 -40.07 -0.74 -23.05
N GLU A 103 -39.81 -0.60 -21.75
CA GLU A 103 -39.42 0.67 -21.13
C GLU A 103 -37.89 0.85 -21.02
N TYR A 104 -37.12 -0.23 -20.87
CA TYR A 104 -35.66 -0.16 -20.69
C TYR A 104 -34.88 -0.30 -22.01
N GLU A 105 -35.31 -1.21 -22.89
CA GLU A 105 -34.57 -1.57 -24.09
C GLU A 105 -34.29 -0.37 -25.04
N PRO A 106 -35.23 0.57 -25.27
CA PRO A 106 -34.96 1.76 -26.10
C PRO A 106 -33.91 2.71 -25.51
N ILE A 107 -33.78 2.77 -24.18
CA ILE A 107 -32.82 3.66 -23.51
C ILE A 107 -31.39 3.16 -23.75
N PHE A 108 -31.16 1.85 -23.60
CA PHE A 108 -29.84 1.28 -23.84
C PHE A 108 -29.48 1.25 -25.31
N ASP A 109 -30.45 1.07 -26.20
CA ASP A 109 -30.23 1.24 -27.65
C ASP A 109 -29.77 2.67 -27.99
N GLU A 110 -30.39 3.68 -27.39
CA GLU A 110 -30.02 5.09 -27.59
C GLU A 110 -28.61 5.39 -27.03
N ILE A 111 -28.28 4.86 -25.85
CA ILE A 111 -26.93 4.96 -25.27
C ILE A 111 -25.92 4.27 -26.19
N TRP A 112 -26.23 3.07 -26.68
CA TRP A 112 -25.38 2.34 -27.62
C TRP A 112 -25.08 3.16 -28.86
N GLN A 113 -26.12 3.75 -29.45
CA GLN A 113 -26.04 4.53 -30.67
C GLN A 113 -25.39 5.91 -30.46
N SER A 114 -25.37 6.42 -29.23
CA SER A 114 -24.70 7.68 -28.87
C SER A 114 -23.17 7.54 -28.76
N LEU A 115 -22.64 6.32 -28.68
CA LEU A 115 -21.20 6.08 -28.57
C LEU A 115 -20.48 6.51 -29.85
N GLN A 116 -19.50 7.40 -29.68
CA GLN A 116 -18.57 7.81 -30.74
C GLN A 116 -17.19 7.21 -30.51
N TYR A 117 -16.53 6.83 -31.60
CA TYR A 117 -15.15 6.33 -31.59
C TYR A 117 -14.18 7.50 -31.74
N PHE A 118 -13.13 7.55 -30.91
CA PHE A 118 -12.00 8.46 -31.10
C PHE A 118 -10.72 7.63 -31.26
N GLY A 119 -10.11 7.64 -32.45
CA GLY A 119 -8.80 7.01 -32.73
C GLY A 119 -8.84 5.73 -33.60
N ASN A 120 -7.66 5.19 -33.93
CA ASN A 120 -7.48 3.97 -34.74
C ASN A 120 -7.47 2.71 -33.87
N GLN A 121 -8.20 1.70 -34.33
CA GLN A 121 -8.80 0.63 -33.55
C GLN A 121 -8.05 -0.70 -33.63
N GLU A 122 -7.25 -0.91 -34.68
CA GLU A 122 -6.43 -2.12 -34.83
C GLU A 122 -5.18 -2.15 -33.94
N GLU A 123 -4.72 -0.97 -33.53
CA GLU A 123 -3.39 -0.79 -32.95
C GLU A 123 -3.41 -0.97 -31.43
N GLY A 124 -4.33 -0.30 -30.73
CA GLY A 124 -4.50 -0.48 -29.27
C GLY A 124 -5.04 -1.86 -28.88
N LEU A 125 -5.64 -2.57 -29.83
CA LEU A 125 -6.10 -3.93 -29.63
C LEU A 125 -4.94 -4.93 -29.65
N LYS A 126 -4.09 -4.97 -30.68
CA LYS A 126 -3.03 -6.01 -30.70
C LYS A 126 -2.13 -6.03 -29.46
N GLN A 127 -1.94 -4.88 -28.81
CA GLN A 127 -1.12 -4.75 -27.60
C GLN A 127 -1.67 -5.44 -26.35
N GLN A 128 -2.96 -5.31 -26.06
CA GLN A 128 -3.50 -6.01 -24.89
C GLN A 128 -3.46 -7.54 -25.07
N GLU A 129 -3.26 -8.08 -26.29
CA GLU A 129 -3.70 -9.44 -26.64
C GLU A 129 -2.66 -10.48 -26.32
N ALA A 130 -1.42 -10.10 -26.58
CA ALA A 130 -0.23 -10.79 -26.14
C ALA A 130 -0.16 -10.90 -24.61
N GLY A 131 -0.43 -9.81 -23.87
CA GLY A 131 -0.16 -9.75 -22.44
C GLY A 131 -0.98 -10.67 -21.51
N ILE A 132 -2.12 -11.22 -21.94
CA ILE A 132 -2.93 -12.09 -21.04
C ILE A 132 -2.64 -13.58 -21.28
N ASP A 133 -2.30 -13.96 -22.51
CA ASP A 133 -2.09 -15.38 -22.85
C ASP A 133 -0.77 -15.91 -22.27
N GLU A 134 0.19 -15.03 -22.02
CA GLU A 134 1.47 -15.37 -21.39
C GLU A 134 1.32 -15.66 -19.88
N ILE A 135 0.54 -14.83 -19.17
CA ILE A 135 0.36 -14.90 -17.72
C ILE A 135 -0.31 -16.21 -17.27
N LEU A 136 -1.32 -16.68 -17.99
CA LEU A 136 -2.17 -17.79 -17.53
C LEU A 136 -1.54 -19.19 -17.72
N SER A 137 -0.50 -19.31 -18.53
CA SER A 137 0.13 -20.62 -18.79
C SER A 137 1.02 -21.13 -17.66
N LYS A 138 1.42 -20.23 -16.73
CA LYS A 138 2.46 -20.49 -15.71
C LYS A 138 1.94 -21.15 -14.42
N TYR A 139 0.62 -21.25 -14.20
CA TYR A 139 0.04 -21.63 -12.89
C TYR A 139 -0.64 -23.02 -12.80
N ALA A 140 -0.47 -23.90 -13.79
CA ALA A 140 -1.36 -25.06 -13.98
C ALA A 140 -0.94 -26.40 -13.33
N ALA A 141 0.01 -26.48 -12.39
CA ALA A 141 0.38 -27.79 -11.82
C ALA A 141 0.84 -27.79 -10.36
N SER A 142 -0.10 -28.03 -9.43
CA SER A 142 -0.03 -29.13 -8.44
C SER A 142 -1.17 -29.03 -7.40
N GLU A 143 -2.31 -29.66 -7.67
CA GLU A 143 -3.27 -30.01 -6.62
C GLU A 143 -3.40 -31.53 -6.59
N ASP A 144 -2.89 -32.14 -5.53
CA ASP A 144 -3.05 -33.56 -5.26
C ASP A 144 -4.16 -33.78 -4.22
N THR A 145 -4.93 -34.81 -4.48
CA THR A 145 -6.21 -35.19 -3.90
C THR A 145 -6.27 -35.36 -2.36
N ALA A 146 -7.24 -34.70 -1.70
CA ALA A 146 -7.75 -35.09 -0.39
C ALA A 146 -9.29 -35.11 -0.39
N ALA A 147 -9.86 -36.26 -0.01
CA ALA A 147 -11.28 -36.57 -0.12
C ALA A 147 -12.18 -35.68 0.75
N GLN A 148 -13.18 -35.07 0.11
CA GLN A 148 -14.26 -34.29 0.73
C GLN A 148 -15.09 -35.16 1.69
N LYS A 149 -15.08 -34.83 2.99
CA LYS A 149 -16.20 -35.18 3.89
C LYS A 149 -17.33 -34.17 3.62
N GLU A 150 -18.55 -34.66 3.44
CA GLU A 150 -19.73 -33.82 3.18
C GLU A 150 -19.93 -32.78 4.31
N LYS A 151 -19.97 -31.50 3.94
CA LYS A 151 -20.28 -30.37 4.81
C LYS A 151 -21.71 -30.55 5.36
N THR A 152 -21.81 -30.89 6.64
CA THR A 152 -23.11 -31.02 7.32
C THR A 152 -23.67 -29.62 7.59
N PRO A 153 -24.94 -29.33 7.31
CA PRO A 153 -25.53 -28.02 7.62
C PRO A 153 -25.49 -27.77 9.14
N VAL A 154 -24.89 -26.64 9.52
CA VAL A 154 -24.72 -26.22 10.91
C VAL A 154 -25.99 -25.49 11.38
N ALA A 155 -26.53 -25.84 12.55
CA ALA A 155 -27.72 -25.20 13.11
C ALA A 155 -27.42 -23.76 13.59
N PRO A 156 -28.38 -22.81 13.51
CA PRO A 156 -28.22 -21.46 14.06
C PRO A 156 -27.95 -21.49 15.57
N PHE A 157 -27.24 -20.47 16.08
CA PHE A 157 -26.97 -20.37 17.50
C PHE A 157 -28.24 -20.14 18.33
N SER A 158 -28.29 -20.74 19.52
CA SER A 158 -29.34 -20.49 20.52
C SER A 158 -28.72 -20.33 21.90
N VAL A 159 -29.17 -19.32 22.65
CA VAL A 159 -28.70 -19.07 24.02
C VAL A 159 -28.84 -20.33 24.90
N PRO A 160 -27.80 -20.75 25.64
CA PRO A 160 -27.84 -21.95 26.46
C PRO A 160 -28.94 -21.87 27.52
N ALA A 161 -29.79 -22.91 27.58
CA ALA A 161 -30.92 -22.93 28.52
C ALA A 161 -30.50 -23.07 29.99
N ASP A 162 -29.30 -23.59 30.25
CA ASP A 162 -28.68 -23.70 31.57
C ASP A 162 -27.90 -22.43 31.98
N GLY A 163 -27.70 -21.50 31.04
CA GLY A 163 -26.97 -20.26 31.27
C GLY A 163 -25.47 -20.45 31.49
N HIS A 164 -24.88 -21.56 31.05
CA HIS A 164 -23.45 -21.85 31.22
C HIS A 164 -22.66 -21.69 29.92
N ASP A 165 -21.43 -21.20 30.05
CA ASP A 165 -20.47 -21.10 28.94
C ASP A 165 -20.00 -22.49 28.48
N TYR A 166 -19.75 -22.65 27.19
CA TYR A 166 -19.10 -23.85 26.65
C TYR A 166 -18.26 -23.54 25.40
N TRP A 167 -17.27 -24.39 25.12
CA TRP A 167 -16.46 -24.39 23.90
C TRP A 167 -16.17 -25.83 23.51
N GLU A 168 -16.73 -26.27 22.38
CA GLU A 168 -16.54 -27.60 21.81
C GLU A 168 -15.82 -27.46 20.46
N LEU A 169 -14.79 -28.27 20.24
CA LEU A 169 -14.04 -28.37 18.99
C LEU A 169 -13.89 -29.86 18.64
N ASP A 170 -14.54 -30.29 17.58
CA ASP A 170 -14.68 -31.70 17.23
C ASP A 170 -15.22 -32.52 18.42
N ASP A 171 -14.53 -33.59 18.84
CA ASP A 171 -14.91 -34.39 20.00
C ASP A 171 -14.34 -33.85 21.34
N TYR A 172 -13.75 -32.64 21.34
CA TYR A 172 -13.03 -32.09 22.49
C TYR A 172 -13.76 -30.92 23.16
N GLN A 173 -13.86 -30.97 24.49
CA GLN A 173 -14.33 -29.86 25.30
C GLN A 173 -13.15 -28.99 25.75
N LEU A 174 -13.12 -27.75 25.30
CA LEU A 174 -12.13 -26.77 25.75
C LEU A 174 -12.60 -26.08 27.03
N ARG A 175 -11.64 -25.69 27.87
CA ARG A 175 -11.88 -24.92 29.09
C ARG A 175 -11.53 -23.46 28.87
N PHE A 176 -12.51 -22.56 29.03
CA PHE A 176 -12.23 -21.12 29.01
C PHE A 176 -11.22 -20.73 30.09
N LEU A 177 -10.25 -19.91 29.69
CA LEU A 177 -9.30 -19.28 30.60
C LEU A 177 -9.90 -17.98 31.14
N SER A 178 -9.39 -17.51 32.28
CA SER A 178 -9.79 -16.24 32.89
C SER A 178 -9.37 -15.00 32.06
N GLY A 179 -8.71 -15.18 30.91
CA GLY A 179 -8.17 -14.14 30.04
C GLY A 179 -9.12 -13.65 28.94
N SER A 180 -10.44 -13.87 29.07
CA SER A 180 -11.39 -13.24 28.14
C SER A 180 -11.43 -11.73 28.37
N ASP A 181 -10.91 -10.97 27.42
CA ASP A 181 -10.87 -9.51 27.44
C ASP A 181 -12.00 -8.94 26.57
N ILE A 182 -12.73 -7.97 27.11
CA ILE A 182 -13.72 -7.20 26.38
C ILE A 182 -13.47 -5.72 26.62
N SER A 183 -13.29 -4.99 25.53
CA SER A 183 -13.00 -3.57 25.59
C SER A 183 -13.43 -2.91 24.29
N VAL A 184 -13.49 -1.58 24.30
CA VAL A 184 -13.67 -0.82 23.08
C VAL A 184 -12.29 -0.31 22.66
N SER A 185 -11.91 -0.62 21.42
CA SER A 185 -10.62 -0.26 20.83
C SER A 185 -10.45 1.27 20.75
N ASP A 186 -9.38 1.80 21.33
CA ASP A 186 -9.05 3.25 21.26
C ASP A 186 -8.74 3.72 19.83
N GLY A 187 -8.39 2.80 18.92
CA GLY A 187 -8.06 3.11 17.53
C GLY A 187 -9.29 3.23 16.63
N ASP A 188 -9.97 2.11 16.40
CA ASP A 188 -11.09 2.02 15.45
C ASP A 188 -12.48 2.10 16.10
N GLY A 189 -12.55 2.11 17.43
CA GLY A 189 -13.80 2.20 18.19
C GLY A 189 -14.69 0.96 18.10
N ALA A 190 -14.15 -0.17 17.62
CA ALA A 190 -14.85 -1.46 17.60
C ALA A 190 -14.91 -2.09 18.99
N LEU A 191 -15.93 -2.93 19.22
CA LEU A 191 -15.97 -3.78 20.40
C LEU A 191 -15.04 -4.97 20.19
N TYR A 192 -13.92 -4.97 20.92
CA TYR A 192 -12.98 -6.06 20.97
C TYR A 192 -13.48 -7.15 21.92
N ILE A 193 -13.47 -8.41 21.46
CA ILE A 193 -13.77 -9.57 22.29
C ILE A 193 -12.69 -10.63 22.03
N LYS A 194 -11.92 -10.96 23.06
CA LYS A 194 -10.98 -12.08 23.07
C LYS A 194 -11.55 -13.24 23.86
N LEU A 195 -11.59 -14.41 23.23
CA LEU A 195 -11.89 -15.67 23.88
C LEU A 195 -10.59 -16.46 23.97
N GLU A 196 -10.21 -16.86 25.17
CA GLU A 196 -9.08 -17.74 25.41
C GLU A 196 -9.57 -19.03 26.05
N ALA A 197 -9.04 -20.14 25.56
CA ALA A 197 -9.31 -21.44 26.13
C ALA A 197 -8.09 -22.35 26.05
N GLU A 198 -8.15 -23.44 26.78
CA GLU A 198 -7.16 -24.51 26.69
C GLU A 198 -7.85 -25.85 26.49
N MET A 199 -7.19 -26.73 25.76
CA MET A 199 -7.57 -28.12 25.60
C MET A 199 -7.05 -28.91 26.82
N PRO A 200 -7.95 -29.45 27.67
CA PRO A 200 -7.54 -30.30 28.78
C PRO A 200 -6.80 -31.54 28.26
N ASP A 201 -5.74 -31.96 28.95
CA ASP A 201 -4.95 -33.15 28.61
C ASP A 201 -4.34 -33.14 27.18
N TYR A 202 -3.92 -31.96 26.70
CA TYR A 202 -3.26 -31.79 25.41
C TYR A 202 -2.04 -32.72 25.22
N ASP A 203 -1.88 -33.18 23.99
CA ASP A 203 -0.87 -34.14 23.53
C ASP A 203 -0.70 -33.97 22.01
N ASP A 204 0.49 -33.61 21.55
CA ASP A 204 0.75 -33.27 20.13
C ASP A 204 0.38 -34.40 19.17
N LYS A 205 0.58 -35.66 19.58
CA LYS A 205 0.29 -36.81 18.72
C LYS A 205 -1.20 -37.00 18.49
N LYS A 206 -2.02 -36.67 19.50
CA LYS A 206 -3.48 -36.72 19.41
C LYS A 206 -4.05 -35.48 18.75
N HIS A 207 -3.51 -34.30 19.04
CA HIS A 207 -4.18 -33.02 18.77
C HIS A 207 -3.45 -32.12 17.77
N GLY A 208 -2.25 -32.48 17.31
CA GLY A 208 -1.43 -31.67 16.39
C GLY A 208 -2.06 -31.41 15.02
N HIS A 209 -3.15 -32.11 14.69
CA HIS A 209 -3.94 -31.85 13.49
C HIS A 209 -4.96 -30.70 13.68
N LEU A 210 -5.29 -30.34 14.93
CA LEU A 210 -6.16 -29.24 15.31
C LEU A 210 -5.36 -28.03 15.80
N LEU A 211 -4.36 -28.28 16.66
CA LEU A 211 -3.60 -27.26 17.36
C LEU A 211 -2.13 -27.29 16.97
N ASN A 212 -1.45 -26.14 17.06
CA ASN A 212 0.00 -26.07 16.87
C ASN A 212 0.77 -26.59 18.11
N ASP A 213 2.07 -26.84 17.97
CA ASP A 213 2.96 -27.41 19.00
C ASP A 213 3.61 -26.36 19.90
N TYR A 214 3.57 -25.07 19.55
CA TYR A 214 4.21 -24.00 20.32
C TYR A 214 3.33 -23.47 21.48
N GLU A 215 2.00 -23.53 21.37
CA GLU A 215 1.07 -22.98 22.37
C GLU A 215 0.58 -23.98 23.43
N HIS A 216 1.10 -25.22 23.43
CA HIS A 216 0.85 -26.25 24.45
C HIS A 216 -0.65 -26.46 24.76
N GLY A 217 -1.49 -26.53 23.72
CA GLY A 217 -2.92 -26.78 23.85
C GLY A 217 -3.77 -25.54 24.18
N ARG A 218 -3.17 -24.34 24.25
CA ARG A 218 -3.91 -23.09 24.35
C ARG A 218 -4.37 -22.61 22.98
N VAL A 219 -5.52 -21.96 22.95
CA VAL A 219 -6.07 -21.31 21.76
C VAL A 219 -6.71 -19.99 22.12
N TYR A 220 -6.81 -19.10 21.13
CA TYR A 220 -7.63 -17.92 21.24
C TYR A 220 -8.38 -17.62 19.95
N LEU A 221 -9.52 -16.95 20.10
CA LEU A 221 -10.25 -16.27 19.03
C LEU A 221 -10.42 -14.80 19.44
N GLN A 222 -10.18 -13.89 18.51
CA GLN A 222 -10.26 -12.45 18.72
C GLN A 222 -11.15 -11.84 17.65
N PHE A 223 -12.12 -11.05 18.10
CA PHE A 223 -13.10 -10.39 17.25
C PHE A 223 -13.12 -8.89 17.48
N TYR A 224 -13.46 -8.14 16.45
CA TYR A 224 -13.66 -6.70 16.50
C TYR A 224 -14.98 -6.34 15.84
N PHE A 225 -16.02 -6.16 16.65
CA PHE A 225 -17.38 -5.95 16.15
C PHE A 225 -17.73 -4.49 15.99
N LYS A 226 -18.41 -4.17 14.88
CA LYS A 226 -18.90 -2.84 14.52
C LYS A 226 -20.36 -2.90 14.11
N GLY A 227 -21.10 -1.81 14.30
CA GLY A 227 -22.51 -1.71 13.93
C GLY A 227 -23.45 -2.62 14.75
N ILE A 228 -23.09 -2.92 16.00
CA ILE A 228 -23.75 -3.91 16.87
C ILE A 228 -24.51 -3.31 18.06
N TYR A 229 -24.50 -1.99 18.25
CA TYR A 229 -25.11 -1.41 19.45
C TYR A 229 -26.64 -1.49 19.38
N LYS A 230 -27.26 -2.06 20.42
CA LYS A 230 -28.72 -2.02 20.62
C LYS A 230 -29.08 -1.89 22.10
N ASN A 231 -29.47 -0.68 22.51
CA ASN A 231 -29.88 -0.38 23.90
C ASN A 231 -28.88 -0.90 24.97
N GLY A 232 -27.58 -0.75 24.72
CA GLY A 232 -26.50 -1.18 25.61
C GLY A 232 -26.12 -2.67 25.50
N ILE A 233 -26.74 -3.42 24.58
CA ILE A 233 -26.49 -4.85 24.37
C ILE A 233 -25.90 -5.05 22.95
N PRO A 234 -24.74 -5.70 22.81
CA PRO A 234 -24.20 -6.13 21.52
C PRO A 234 -25.19 -7.06 20.80
N THR A 235 -25.57 -6.74 19.57
CA THR A 235 -26.52 -7.54 18.77
C THR A 235 -26.09 -7.59 17.31
N GLY A 236 -26.00 -8.79 16.73
CA GLY A 236 -25.63 -8.98 15.32
C GLY A 236 -25.41 -10.45 14.96
N ILE A 237 -25.43 -10.76 13.66
CA ILE A 237 -25.10 -12.08 13.11
C ILE A 237 -24.09 -11.85 12.00
N PHE A 238 -22.99 -12.60 12.02
CA PHE A 238 -21.86 -12.47 11.10
C PHE A 238 -21.51 -13.83 10.51
N THR A 239 -21.29 -13.88 9.20
CA THR A 239 -21.00 -15.11 8.48
C THR A 239 -19.59 -15.05 7.93
N PHE A 240 -18.77 -16.02 8.34
CA PHE A 240 -17.39 -16.15 7.91
C PHE A 240 -17.26 -17.28 6.89
N GLU A 241 -16.57 -16.99 5.79
CA GLU A 241 -16.07 -17.97 4.83
C GLU A 241 -14.55 -17.86 4.80
N ASP A 242 -13.87 -18.95 5.15
CA ASP A 242 -12.41 -19.02 5.25
C ASP A 242 -11.80 -17.79 5.99
N GLU A 243 -12.35 -17.52 7.19
CA GLU A 243 -11.98 -16.45 8.12
C GLU A 243 -12.36 -15.03 7.69
N ARG A 244 -13.04 -14.89 6.55
CA ARG A 244 -13.46 -13.61 6.01
C ARG A 244 -14.96 -13.41 6.18
N ASP A 245 -15.32 -12.32 6.85
CA ASP A 245 -16.68 -11.80 6.85
C ASP A 245 -16.85 -10.80 5.69
N SER A 246 -17.91 -10.97 4.90
CA SER A 246 -18.17 -10.15 3.71
C SER A 246 -18.70 -8.75 4.02
N SER A 247 -19.14 -8.49 5.26
CA SER A 247 -19.68 -7.20 5.66
C SER A 247 -18.59 -6.20 6.10
N TYR A 248 -17.37 -6.67 6.37
CA TYR A 248 -16.24 -5.90 6.93
C TYR A 248 -16.53 -5.24 8.29
N LEU A 249 -17.61 -5.64 8.96
CA LEU A 249 -18.00 -5.17 10.29
C LEU A 249 -17.39 -6.00 11.41
N THR A 250 -16.76 -7.10 11.06
CA THR A 250 -15.98 -7.93 11.96
C THR A 250 -14.82 -8.57 11.23
N TYR A 251 -13.79 -8.93 11.97
CA TYR A 251 -12.69 -9.75 11.50
C TYR A 251 -12.27 -10.68 12.63
N LEU A 252 -11.80 -11.87 12.28
CA LEU A 252 -11.41 -12.92 13.21
C LEU A 252 -9.89 -13.09 13.16
N TRP A 253 -9.23 -12.97 14.32
CA TRP A 253 -7.87 -13.48 14.51
C TRP A 253 -7.90 -14.72 15.39
N LYS A 254 -7.08 -15.71 15.07
CA LYS A 254 -6.94 -16.92 15.86
C LYS A 254 -5.48 -17.22 16.17
N GLY A 255 -5.24 -17.92 17.26
CA GLY A 255 -3.94 -18.49 17.59
C GLY A 255 -4.10 -19.81 18.33
N GLY A 256 -3.01 -20.57 18.41
CA GLY A 256 -3.00 -21.94 18.92
C GLY A 256 -3.53 -23.01 17.97
N PHE A 257 -4.21 -22.66 16.88
CA PHE A 257 -4.70 -23.59 15.87
C PHE A 257 -3.62 -23.96 14.84
N HIS A 258 -3.74 -25.13 14.22
CA HIS A 258 -2.92 -25.51 13.07
C HIS A 258 -3.10 -24.50 11.92
N TYR A 259 -2.00 -24.09 11.27
CA TYR A 259 -1.98 -22.96 10.32
C TYR A 259 -2.88 -23.19 9.09
N SER A 260 -3.07 -24.45 8.68
CA SER A 260 -3.91 -24.81 7.53
C SER A 260 -5.41 -24.79 7.80
N LEU A 261 -5.84 -24.60 9.05
CA LEU A 261 -7.26 -24.61 9.41
C LEU A 261 -7.83 -23.21 9.33
N GLN A 262 -8.83 -23.02 8.48
CA GLN A 262 -9.59 -21.79 8.37
C GLN A 262 -10.99 -21.96 8.95
N PHE A 263 -11.49 -20.92 9.62
CA PHE A 263 -12.85 -20.87 10.17
C PHE A 263 -13.88 -20.59 9.07
N THR A 264 -14.96 -21.36 9.04
CA THR A 264 -16.17 -21.02 8.28
C THR A 264 -17.38 -21.30 9.17
N GLY A 265 -18.31 -20.35 9.26
CA GLY A 265 -19.48 -20.48 10.13
C GLY A 265 -20.13 -19.16 10.49
N GLU A 266 -21.02 -19.23 11.47
CA GLU A 266 -21.77 -18.09 11.99
C GLU A 266 -21.23 -17.68 13.36
N VAL A 267 -21.13 -16.37 13.58
CA VAL A 267 -20.86 -15.74 14.88
C VAL A 267 -22.05 -14.84 15.22
N THR A 268 -22.68 -15.08 16.35
CA THR A 268 -23.93 -14.44 16.76
C THR A 268 -23.78 -13.73 18.09
N LEU A 269 -24.12 -12.45 18.12
CA LEU A 269 -24.28 -11.63 19.33
C LEU A 269 -25.77 -11.48 19.61
N GLN A 270 -26.25 -12.05 20.71
CA GLN A 270 -27.66 -12.02 21.07
C GLN A 270 -27.85 -12.09 22.59
N ASP A 271 -28.72 -11.23 23.14
CA ASP A 271 -29.14 -11.26 24.54
C ASP A 271 -27.97 -11.29 25.56
N GLY A 272 -26.85 -10.64 25.21
CA GLY A 272 -25.63 -10.60 26.03
C GLY A 272 -24.70 -11.82 25.89
N TRP A 273 -24.92 -12.66 24.89
CA TRP A 273 -24.10 -13.81 24.56
C TRP A 273 -23.36 -13.63 23.24
N LEU A 274 -22.16 -14.18 23.16
CA LEU A 274 -21.44 -14.48 21.92
C LEU A 274 -21.54 -15.98 21.66
N GLY A 275 -22.15 -16.34 20.53
CA GLY A 275 -22.27 -17.70 20.03
C GLY A 275 -21.45 -17.91 18.76
N ILE A 276 -20.85 -19.08 18.59
CA ILE A 276 -20.15 -19.48 17.35
C ILE A 276 -20.63 -20.86 16.97
N ASN A 277 -21.02 -21.03 15.71
CA ASN A 277 -21.39 -22.32 15.14
C ASN A 277 -20.76 -22.45 13.75
N GLY A 278 -19.82 -23.38 13.58
CA GLY A 278 -19.09 -23.50 12.32
C GLY A 278 -18.15 -24.69 12.27
N HIS A 279 -17.08 -24.54 11.49
CA HIS A 279 -16.00 -25.51 11.38
C HIS A 279 -14.64 -24.84 11.17
N PHE A 280 -13.59 -25.48 11.66
CA PHE A 280 -12.20 -25.26 11.27
C PHE A 280 -11.79 -26.34 10.28
N GLY A 281 -11.68 -26.03 8.99
CA GLY A 281 -11.50 -27.06 7.96
C GLY A 281 -12.65 -28.08 7.98
N ASN A 282 -12.37 -29.34 8.36
CA ASN A 282 -13.41 -30.39 8.47
C ASN A 282 -13.88 -30.65 9.92
N TYR A 283 -13.44 -29.83 10.88
CA TYR A 283 -13.67 -30.05 12.31
C TYR A 283 -14.75 -29.08 12.83
N PRO A 284 -15.90 -29.57 13.32
CA PRO A 284 -16.96 -28.69 13.81
C PRO A 284 -16.52 -27.93 15.06
N VAL A 285 -17.03 -26.71 15.24
CA VAL A 285 -16.80 -25.88 16.42
C VAL A 285 -18.11 -25.24 16.87
N THR A 286 -18.39 -25.32 18.17
CA THR A 286 -19.51 -24.63 18.81
C THR A 286 -19.04 -23.92 20.07
N ILE A 287 -19.44 -22.66 20.25
CA ILE A 287 -19.01 -21.84 21.37
C ILE A 287 -20.22 -21.04 21.88
N ALA A 288 -20.38 -20.96 23.19
CA ALA A 288 -21.28 -20.01 23.85
C ALA A 288 -20.54 -19.33 25.00
N LYS A 289 -20.52 -17.99 24.97
CA LYS A 289 -19.88 -17.17 26.00
C LYS A 289 -20.79 -16.02 26.44
N GLN A 290 -21.08 -15.93 27.73
CA GLN A 290 -21.76 -14.77 28.31
C GLN A 290 -20.80 -13.58 28.40
N LEU A 291 -21.25 -12.40 27.95
CA LEU A 291 -20.47 -11.16 27.94
C LEU A 291 -20.75 -10.31 29.20
N PRO A 292 -19.72 -9.71 29.83
CA PRO A 292 -19.91 -8.82 30.97
C PRO A 292 -20.31 -7.42 30.48
N LEU A 293 -21.61 -7.23 30.22
CA LEU A 293 -22.14 -6.02 29.57
C LEU A 293 -21.87 -4.71 30.34
N GLU A 294 -21.72 -4.78 31.67
CA GLU A 294 -21.47 -3.62 32.52
C GLU A 294 -20.05 -3.03 32.36
N ASP A 295 -19.11 -3.81 31.82
CA ASP A 295 -17.73 -3.38 31.58
C ASP A 295 -17.58 -2.65 30.24
N ILE A 296 -18.59 -2.70 29.37
CA ILE A 296 -18.54 -2.10 28.03
C ILE A 296 -18.72 -0.58 28.12
N LYS A 297 -17.65 0.16 27.84
CA LYS A 297 -17.65 1.63 27.77
C LYS A 297 -18.12 2.12 26.42
N TRP A 298 -19.44 2.15 26.23
CA TRP A 298 -20.07 2.59 24.98
C TRP A 298 -19.75 4.04 24.58
N GLU A 299 -19.29 4.88 25.51
CA GLU A 299 -18.80 6.22 25.20
C GLU A 299 -17.56 6.24 24.29
N ASN A 300 -16.78 5.15 24.28
CA ASN A 300 -15.62 4.98 23.41
C ASN A 300 -15.99 4.32 22.07
N TYR A 301 -17.21 3.78 21.95
CA TYR A 301 -17.65 2.99 20.80
C TYR A 301 -18.00 3.88 19.61
N ARG A 302 -17.59 3.44 18.41
CA ARG A 302 -17.89 4.13 17.16
C ARG A 302 -19.20 3.62 16.58
N PHE A 303 -20.24 4.44 16.70
CA PHE A 303 -21.53 4.21 16.07
C PHE A 303 -21.39 4.36 14.55
N LEU A 304 -21.92 3.40 13.79
CA LEU A 304 -21.81 3.35 12.33
C LEU A 304 -23.14 3.57 11.59
N ARG A 305 -24.25 3.45 12.30
CA ARG A 305 -25.59 3.35 11.71
C ARG A 305 -26.61 4.21 12.44
N VAL A 306 -27.60 4.71 11.71
CA VAL A 306 -28.69 5.52 12.30
C VAL A 306 -29.54 4.66 13.24
N GLU A 307 -29.71 3.38 12.93
CA GLU A 307 -30.46 2.41 13.72
C GLU A 307 -29.86 2.23 15.14
N GLU A 308 -28.54 2.30 15.28
CA GLU A 308 -27.89 2.27 16.59
C GLU A 308 -28.27 3.51 17.41
N LEU A 309 -28.38 4.67 16.75
CA LEU A 309 -28.71 5.95 17.38
C LEU A 309 -30.16 6.02 17.87
N GLU A 310 -31.08 5.26 17.27
CA GLU A 310 -32.49 5.21 17.69
C GLU A 310 -32.65 4.68 19.12
N THR A 311 -31.72 3.82 19.55
CA THR A 311 -31.74 3.20 20.90
C THR A 311 -30.62 3.72 21.81
N ALA A 312 -29.71 4.54 21.29
CA ALA A 312 -28.62 5.10 22.07
C ALA A 312 -29.09 6.32 22.88
N SER A 313 -28.60 6.42 24.12
CA SER A 313 -28.71 7.67 24.86
C SER A 313 -27.84 8.74 24.19
N PRO A 314 -28.32 9.95 23.90
CA PRO A 314 -27.50 11.00 23.30
C PRO A 314 -26.23 11.36 24.08
N ALA A 315 -26.18 11.05 25.38
CA ALA A 315 -25.03 11.31 26.24
C ALA A 315 -23.85 10.33 26.05
N ILE A 316 -24.10 9.14 25.49
CA ILE A 316 -23.04 8.14 25.24
C ILE A 316 -22.46 8.24 23.82
N VAL A 317 -23.17 8.88 22.88
CA VAL A 317 -22.72 8.96 21.49
C VAL A 317 -21.66 10.05 21.35
N ARG A 318 -20.39 9.65 21.43
CA ARG A 318 -19.23 10.55 21.27
C ARG A 318 -18.50 10.35 19.94
N HIS A 319 -18.61 9.16 19.36
CA HIS A 319 -17.93 8.80 18.11
C HIS A 319 -18.95 8.28 17.09
N LEU A 320 -19.12 8.99 15.98
CA LEU A 320 -20.08 8.64 14.94
C LEU A 320 -19.41 8.65 13.57
N GLN A 321 -19.57 7.57 12.81
CA GLN A 321 -19.12 7.44 11.44
C GLN A 321 -20.27 6.97 10.55
N LEU A 322 -20.79 7.86 9.72
CA LEU A 322 -21.85 7.54 8.78
C LEU A 322 -21.29 7.49 7.36
N THR A 323 -21.54 6.37 6.68
CA THR A 323 -21.22 6.20 5.26
C THR A 323 -22.51 6.18 4.47
N ASP A 324 -22.58 7.03 3.45
CA ASP A 324 -23.75 7.23 2.59
C ASP A 324 -25.06 7.53 3.34
N PRO A 325 -25.05 8.36 4.41
CA PRO A 325 -26.28 8.62 5.14
C PRO A 325 -27.29 9.37 4.28
N TYR A 326 -28.58 9.16 4.54
CA TYR A 326 -29.63 9.91 3.86
C TYR A 326 -29.65 11.38 4.35
N PRO A 327 -29.27 12.38 3.52
CA PRO A 327 -28.98 13.73 4.01
C PRO A 327 -30.17 14.42 4.69
N ALA A 328 -31.40 14.09 4.27
CA ALA A 328 -32.62 14.70 4.80
C ALA A 328 -32.83 14.42 6.30
N LEU A 329 -32.29 13.32 6.83
CA LEU A 329 -32.46 12.93 8.24
C LEU A 329 -31.35 13.48 9.14
N LEU A 330 -30.20 13.83 8.57
CA LEU A 330 -29.01 14.19 9.35
C LEU A 330 -29.25 15.36 10.30
N HIS A 331 -30.04 16.36 9.92
CA HIS A 331 -30.29 17.50 10.79
C HIS A 331 -31.01 17.09 12.09
N GLU A 332 -32.01 16.21 12.00
CA GLU A 332 -32.77 15.74 13.16
C GLU A 332 -31.98 14.72 13.97
N THR A 333 -31.34 13.75 13.30
CA THR A 333 -30.51 12.71 13.92
C THR A 333 -29.36 13.30 14.73
N LEU A 334 -28.72 14.36 14.23
CA LEU A 334 -27.53 14.96 14.86
C LEU A 334 -27.88 16.02 15.93
N ALA A 335 -29.08 16.61 15.90
CA ALA A 335 -29.49 17.66 16.84
C ALA A 335 -29.33 17.32 18.35
N PRO A 336 -29.65 16.10 18.83
CA PRO A 336 -29.53 15.78 20.25
C PRO A 336 -28.09 15.44 20.71
N LEU A 337 -27.16 15.14 19.80
CA LEU A 337 -25.86 14.54 20.10
C LEU A 337 -24.79 15.58 20.50
N LYS A 338 -24.99 16.27 21.62
CA LYS A 338 -24.17 17.45 22.00
C LYS A 338 -22.77 17.11 22.54
N GLU A 339 -22.56 15.88 22.99
CA GLU A 339 -21.30 15.39 23.56
C GLU A 339 -20.35 14.79 22.49
N MET A 340 -20.63 15.06 21.20
CA MET A 340 -19.84 14.54 20.08
C MET A 340 -18.36 14.98 20.17
N GLU A 341 -17.46 14.01 20.13
CA GLU A 341 -16.00 14.21 20.10
C GLU A 341 -15.44 13.93 18.69
N THR A 342 -15.96 12.94 17.97
CA THR A 342 -15.54 12.64 16.59
C THR A 342 -16.74 12.39 15.69
N LEU A 343 -16.82 13.12 14.58
CA LEU A 343 -17.85 12.95 13.57
C LEU A 343 -17.21 12.70 12.20
N HIS A 344 -17.57 11.59 11.58
CA HIS A 344 -17.22 11.26 10.20
C HIS A 344 -18.49 11.11 9.37
N ILE A 345 -18.59 11.85 8.28
CA ILE A 345 -19.63 11.69 7.27
C ILE A 345 -18.92 11.53 5.94
N SER A 346 -19.14 10.40 5.26
CA SER A 346 -18.59 10.16 3.93
C SER A 346 -19.66 9.72 2.95
N PHE A 347 -19.49 10.15 1.70
CA PHE A 347 -20.25 9.64 0.58
C PHE A 347 -19.34 8.92 -0.42
N SER A 348 -19.73 7.72 -0.81
CA SER A 348 -19.06 6.93 -1.85
C SER A 348 -19.26 7.59 -3.22
N ALA A 349 -18.28 7.41 -4.11
CA ALA A 349 -18.21 8.16 -5.36
C ALA A 349 -19.40 7.98 -6.31
N ASP A 350 -20.13 6.87 -6.18
CA ASP A 350 -21.25 6.45 -6.98
C ASP A 350 -22.61 6.78 -6.35
N LYS A 351 -22.66 7.32 -5.14
CA LYS A 351 -23.92 7.43 -4.39
C LYS A 351 -24.69 8.72 -4.69
N PRO A 352 -25.94 8.63 -5.19
CA PRO A 352 -26.76 9.82 -5.50
C PRO A 352 -27.03 10.70 -4.28
N SER A 353 -27.07 10.13 -3.08
CA SER A 353 -27.30 10.84 -1.83
C SER A 353 -26.27 11.94 -1.57
N ALA A 354 -25.05 11.83 -2.11
CA ALA A 354 -24.04 12.89 -2.04
C ALA A 354 -24.54 14.21 -2.66
N ALA A 355 -25.37 14.14 -3.70
CA ALA A 355 -25.93 15.31 -4.39
C ALA A 355 -27.01 16.03 -3.54
N ASP A 356 -27.62 15.32 -2.59
CA ASP A 356 -28.64 15.86 -1.70
C ASP A 356 -28.04 16.47 -0.42
N PHE A 357 -26.77 16.19 -0.11
CA PHE A 357 -26.03 16.82 0.98
C PHE A 357 -25.59 18.24 0.56
N LYS A 358 -26.55 19.17 0.54
CA LYS A 358 -26.36 20.55 0.05
C LYS A 358 -25.79 21.52 1.08
N GLU A 359 -25.87 21.17 2.37
CA GLU A 359 -25.27 21.97 3.43
C GLU A 359 -24.77 21.09 4.57
N VAL A 360 -23.67 21.53 5.21
CA VAL A 360 -23.20 20.91 6.45
C VAL A 360 -24.25 21.13 7.55
N PRO A 361 -24.72 20.10 8.27
CA PRO A 361 -25.84 20.22 9.20
C PRO A 361 -25.58 21.26 10.30
N LYS A 362 -26.48 22.23 10.43
CA LYS A 362 -26.38 23.35 11.38
C LYS A 362 -26.23 22.96 12.87
N PRO A 363 -26.74 21.81 13.35
CA PRO A 363 -26.55 21.43 14.75
C PRO A 363 -25.08 21.26 15.16
N LEU A 364 -24.19 20.93 14.22
CA LEU A 364 -22.75 20.76 14.48
C LEU A 364 -22.11 21.99 15.12
N LYS A 365 -22.63 23.20 14.88
CA LYS A 365 -22.13 24.45 15.50
C LYS A 365 -22.16 24.42 17.05
N HIS A 366 -22.96 23.52 17.62
CA HIS A 366 -23.13 23.35 19.05
C HIS A 366 -22.28 22.22 19.65
N TYR A 367 -21.52 21.46 18.85
CA TYR A 367 -20.64 20.40 19.35
C TYR A 367 -19.36 21.00 19.93
N LYS A 368 -19.45 21.43 21.19
CA LYS A 368 -18.36 22.15 21.85
C LYS A 368 -17.17 21.27 22.21
N SER A 369 -17.37 19.96 22.24
CA SER A 369 -16.34 18.94 22.51
C SER A 369 -15.77 18.29 21.25
N LEU A 370 -16.18 18.74 20.05
CA LEU A 370 -15.75 18.09 18.79
C LEU A 370 -14.26 18.30 18.56
N ARG A 371 -13.50 17.21 18.56
CA ARG A 371 -12.05 17.15 18.35
C ARG A 371 -11.68 16.70 16.94
N LYS A 372 -12.49 15.87 16.29
CA LYS A 372 -12.25 15.39 14.92
C LYS A 372 -13.51 15.54 14.07
N LEU A 373 -13.38 16.18 12.91
CA LEU A 373 -14.43 16.30 11.92
C LEU A 373 -13.91 15.81 10.57
N THR A 374 -14.56 14.78 10.02
CA THR A 374 -14.32 14.28 8.68
C THR A 374 -15.56 14.44 7.82
N LEU A 375 -15.40 15.11 6.68
CA LEU A 375 -16.41 15.27 5.65
C LEU A 375 -15.79 14.83 4.31
N SER A 376 -16.13 13.65 3.81
CA SER A 376 -15.58 13.14 2.55
C SER A 376 -16.68 12.93 1.50
N GLY A 377 -16.38 13.21 0.23
CA GLY A 377 -17.34 13.00 -0.85
C GLY A 377 -18.55 13.94 -0.83
N ILE A 378 -18.53 15.05 -0.08
CA ILE A 378 -19.66 16.00 0.04
C ILE A 378 -19.77 16.95 -1.18
N ARG A 379 -19.97 16.38 -2.36
CA ARG A 379 -19.80 17.02 -3.68
C ARG A 379 -20.81 18.12 -4.04
N ALA A 380 -21.87 18.30 -3.23
CA ALA A 380 -22.88 19.35 -3.42
C ALA A 380 -22.69 20.55 -2.46
N VAL A 381 -21.58 20.58 -1.72
CA VAL A 381 -21.22 21.69 -0.83
C VAL A 381 -20.08 22.50 -1.45
N ASP A 382 -20.39 23.69 -1.95
CA ASP A 382 -19.39 24.55 -2.62
C ASP A 382 -18.31 25.08 -1.65
N SER A 383 -18.71 25.35 -0.40
CA SER A 383 -17.81 25.88 0.63
C SER A 383 -18.23 25.47 2.04
N LEU A 384 -17.24 25.33 2.91
CA LEU A 384 -17.48 25.06 4.33
C LEU A 384 -18.04 26.31 5.04
N PRO A 385 -19.03 26.15 5.93
CA PRO A 385 -19.63 27.29 6.61
C PRO A 385 -18.67 27.94 7.61
N GLN A 386 -18.76 29.27 7.74
CA GLN A 386 -17.91 30.08 8.63
C GLN A 386 -17.94 29.62 10.09
N TRP A 387 -19.08 29.10 10.57
CA TRP A 387 -19.24 28.66 11.97
C TRP A 387 -18.38 27.45 12.34
N ILE A 388 -17.73 26.75 11.40
CA ILE A 388 -16.70 25.74 11.74
C ILE A 388 -15.59 26.38 12.58
N GLY A 389 -15.30 27.68 12.37
CA GLY A 389 -14.37 28.45 13.20
C GLY A 389 -14.79 28.60 14.67
N ASP A 390 -16.02 28.20 15.05
CA ASP A 390 -16.51 28.22 16.44
C ASP A 390 -16.30 26.89 17.19
N LEU A 391 -15.77 25.86 16.52
CA LEU A 391 -15.46 24.55 17.10
C LEU A 391 -14.09 24.60 17.78
N LYS A 392 -14.00 25.30 18.92
CA LYS A 392 -12.72 25.65 19.58
C LYS A 392 -11.88 24.46 20.05
N GLU A 393 -12.50 23.29 20.18
CA GLU A 393 -11.84 22.03 20.56
C GLU A 393 -11.38 21.19 19.36
N LEU A 394 -11.64 21.63 18.13
CA LEU A 394 -11.30 20.88 16.93
C LEU A 394 -9.78 20.80 16.75
N GLU A 395 -9.27 19.57 16.75
CA GLU A 395 -7.85 19.23 16.58
C GLU A 395 -7.55 18.72 15.17
N HIS A 396 -8.51 18.02 14.56
CA HIS A 396 -8.38 17.42 13.23
C HIS A 396 -9.56 17.79 12.34
N LEU A 397 -9.27 18.29 11.15
CA LEU A 397 -10.24 18.54 10.09
C LEU A 397 -9.83 17.79 8.83
N TYR A 398 -10.69 16.90 8.36
CA TYR A 398 -10.51 16.15 7.12
C TYR A 398 -11.64 16.48 6.17
N VAL A 399 -11.30 17.07 5.02
CA VAL A 399 -12.27 17.36 3.97
C VAL A 399 -11.67 17.00 2.62
N SER A 400 -12.10 15.89 2.06
CA SER A 400 -11.51 15.33 0.84
C SER A 400 -12.57 14.92 -0.18
N GLU A 401 -12.17 14.83 -1.45
CA GLU A 401 -13.02 14.33 -2.54
C GLU A 401 -14.36 15.07 -2.70
N SER A 402 -14.41 16.33 -2.28
CA SER A 402 -15.66 17.06 -2.03
C SER A 402 -15.91 18.21 -2.98
N LYS A 403 -15.05 18.41 -3.99
CA LYS A 403 -15.14 19.51 -4.99
C LYS A 403 -15.24 20.91 -4.38
N ILE A 404 -14.76 21.10 -3.15
CA ILE A 404 -14.84 22.39 -2.48
C ILE A 404 -13.95 23.41 -3.19
N GLU A 405 -14.52 24.57 -3.55
CA GLU A 405 -13.80 25.64 -4.25
C GLU A 405 -13.13 26.63 -3.28
N GLY A 406 -13.64 26.75 -2.06
CA GLY A 406 -13.15 27.70 -1.07
C GLY A 406 -13.27 27.23 0.38
N ILE A 407 -12.30 27.64 1.19
CA ILE A 407 -12.29 27.42 2.64
C ILE A 407 -12.25 28.74 3.41
N HIS A 408 -13.07 28.87 4.45
CA HIS A 408 -13.11 30.10 5.23
C HIS A 408 -11.82 30.24 6.10
N PRO A 409 -11.17 31.41 6.12
CA PRO A 409 -9.88 31.60 6.81
C PRO A 409 -9.90 31.31 8.33
N TYR A 410 -11.08 31.39 8.97
CA TYR A 410 -11.25 31.12 10.41
C TYR A 410 -10.97 29.67 10.81
N ILE A 411 -10.98 28.72 9.88
CA ILE A 411 -10.59 27.34 10.16
C ILE A 411 -9.13 27.29 10.64
N PHE A 412 -8.24 28.04 9.97
CA PHE A 412 -6.82 28.11 10.35
C PHE A 412 -6.57 28.89 11.65
N GLN A 413 -7.58 29.60 12.18
CA GLN A 413 -7.50 30.35 13.45
C GLN A 413 -8.05 29.55 14.65
N LEU A 414 -8.44 28.29 14.45
CA LEU A 414 -8.87 27.42 15.53
C LEU A 414 -7.69 27.15 16.48
N PRO A 415 -7.84 27.38 17.80
CA PRO A 415 -6.72 27.41 18.74
C PRO A 415 -6.08 26.04 19.01
N LYS A 416 -6.76 24.96 18.62
CA LYS A 416 -6.33 23.57 18.84
C LYS A 416 -6.15 22.78 17.54
N LEU A 417 -6.42 23.37 16.38
CA LEU A 417 -6.33 22.66 15.11
C LEU A 417 -4.87 22.37 14.80
N LYS A 418 -4.51 21.08 14.80
CA LYS A 418 -3.16 20.57 14.54
C LYS A 418 -3.05 19.98 13.15
N PHE A 419 -4.08 19.27 12.69
CA PHE A 419 -4.06 18.55 11.44
C PHE A 419 -5.22 18.98 10.54
N CYS A 420 -4.91 19.47 9.35
CA CYS A 420 -5.89 19.92 8.37
C CYS A 420 -5.61 19.27 7.01
N TYR A 421 -6.52 18.42 6.56
CA TYR A 421 -6.41 17.67 5.32
C TYR A 421 -7.51 18.12 4.37
N LEU A 422 -7.11 18.70 3.25
CA LEU A 422 -7.97 19.34 2.25
C LEU A 422 -7.72 18.80 0.83
N SER A 423 -7.09 17.63 0.72
CA SER A 423 -6.69 17.03 -0.56
C SER A 423 -7.88 16.65 -1.44
N ASN A 424 -7.68 16.59 -2.75
CA ASN A 424 -8.68 16.17 -3.74
C ASN A 424 -9.94 17.06 -3.72
N ASN A 425 -9.75 18.38 -3.72
CA ASN A 425 -10.82 19.38 -3.84
C ASN A 425 -10.56 20.29 -5.06
N GLN A 426 -11.23 21.43 -5.14
CA GLN A 426 -11.08 22.41 -6.22
C GLN A 426 -10.61 23.77 -5.68
N LEU A 427 -9.86 23.77 -4.57
CA LEU A 427 -9.38 24.99 -3.94
C LEU A 427 -8.45 25.74 -4.90
N GLN A 428 -8.84 26.97 -5.26
CA GLN A 428 -8.04 27.84 -6.15
C GLN A 428 -7.06 28.72 -5.37
N SER A 429 -7.37 28.98 -4.10
CA SER A 429 -6.52 29.71 -3.18
C SER A 429 -6.80 29.30 -1.73
N ILE A 430 -5.83 29.55 -0.86
CA ILE A 430 -6.01 29.51 0.59
C ILE A 430 -5.58 30.85 1.17
N SER A 431 -6.23 31.27 2.25
CA SER A 431 -5.88 32.48 2.99
C SER A 431 -5.78 32.13 4.48
N PRO A 432 -4.84 31.24 4.87
CA PRO A 432 -4.67 30.94 6.26
C PRO A 432 -4.21 32.22 6.97
N GLY A 433 -4.96 32.60 8.01
CA GLY A 433 -4.43 33.56 8.98
C GLY A 433 -3.17 32.99 9.65
N GLN A 434 -2.62 33.73 10.60
CA GLN A 434 -1.57 33.17 11.44
C GLN A 434 -2.20 32.08 12.34
N SER A 435 -1.79 30.83 12.15
CA SER A 435 -2.17 29.70 13.00
C SER A 435 -1.05 29.43 14.01
N ASP A 436 -1.39 29.36 15.30
CA ASP A 436 -0.43 29.09 16.38
C ASP A 436 -0.39 27.60 16.79
N SER A 437 -1.24 26.77 16.18
CA SER A 437 -1.42 25.36 16.52
C SER A 437 -1.21 24.38 15.37
N LEU A 438 -1.34 24.82 14.11
CA LEU A 438 -1.30 23.91 12.96
C LEU A 438 0.09 23.30 12.79
N GLU A 439 0.13 21.96 12.77
CA GLU A 439 1.34 21.14 12.66
C GLU A 439 1.46 20.52 11.26
N THR A 440 0.32 20.06 10.70
CA THR A 440 0.23 19.44 9.38
C THR A 440 -0.88 20.05 8.54
N LEU A 441 -0.54 20.40 7.30
CA LEU A 441 -1.46 20.87 6.29
C LEU A 441 -1.27 20.09 4.98
N THR A 442 -2.31 19.37 4.55
CA THR A 442 -2.30 18.64 3.28
C THR A 442 -3.34 19.26 2.36
N ILE A 443 -2.92 19.75 1.18
CA ILE A 443 -3.80 20.39 0.19
C ILE A 443 -3.46 19.86 -1.20
N GLU A 444 -3.24 18.55 -1.30
CA GLU A 444 -2.85 17.91 -2.55
C GLU A 444 -3.99 17.92 -3.56
N ASN A 445 -3.68 17.78 -4.85
CA ASN A 445 -4.67 17.60 -5.92
C ASN A 445 -5.79 18.65 -5.85
N ASN A 446 -5.39 19.92 -5.84
CA ASN A 446 -6.27 21.09 -5.85
C ASN A 446 -5.90 21.98 -7.05
N GLN A 447 -6.43 23.20 -7.11
CA GLN A 447 -6.22 24.13 -8.22
C GLN A 447 -5.39 25.35 -7.80
N LEU A 448 -4.50 25.19 -6.80
CA LEU A 448 -3.67 26.28 -6.29
C LEU A 448 -2.60 26.67 -7.32
N THR A 449 -2.58 27.94 -7.71
CA THR A 449 -1.55 28.50 -8.60
C THR A 449 -0.40 29.19 -7.85
N SER A 450 -0.62 29.51 -6.58
CA SER A 450 0.34 30.08 -5.65
C SER A 450 -0.05 29.77 -4.20
N LEU A 451 0.85 30.04 -3.26
CA LEU A 451 0.63 29.92 -1.82
C LEU A 451 0.86 31.25 -1.11
N PRO A 452 0.15 31.52 0.01
CA PRO A 452 0.30 32.76 0.77
C PRO A 452 1.54 32.76 1.67
N ASP A 453 2.20 33.92 1.79
CA ASP A 453 3.36 34.16 2.66
C ASP A 453 3.11 33.88 4.16
N SER A 454 1.85 33.74 4.59
CA SER A 454 1.53 33.41 5.98
C SER A 454 1.89 31.97 6.35
N LEU A 455 1.96 31.04 5.39
CA LEU A 455 2.34 29.64 5.66
C LEU A 455 3.75 29.53 6.25
N THR A 456 4.70 30.31 5.72
CA THR A 456 6.11 30.30 6.18
C THR A 456 6.30 31.02 7.52
N LYS A 457 5.23 31.60 8.07
CA LYS A 457 5.21 32.30 9.36
C LYS A 457 4.50 31.52 10.46
N MET A 458 3.99 30.32 10.16
CA MET A 458 3.32 29.47 11.15
C MET A 458 4.38 28.81 12.05
N PRO A 459 4.40 29.09 13.37
CA PRO A 459 5.49 28.66 14.24
C PRO A 459 5.54 27.16 14.51
N LYS A 460 4.48 26.41 14.18
CA LYS A 460 4.37 24.96 14.43
C LYS A 460 4.19 24.13 13.17
N LEU A 461 4.08 24.74 11.99
CA LEU A 461 3.86 23.99 10.75
C LEU A 461 5.14 23.21 10.42
N LYS A 462 5.07 21.89 10.58
CA LYS A 462 6.18 20.97 10.30
C LYS A 462 5.97 20.23 8.99
N SER A 463 4.72 19.92 8.64
CA SER A 463 4.38 19.16 7.45
C SER A 463 3.44 19.94 6.54
N LEU A 464 3.83 20.10 5.28
CA LEU A 464 3.03 20.71 4.24
C LEU A 464 3.08 19.85 2.99
N SER A 465 1.93 19.33 2.56
CA SER A 465 1.82 18.67 1.27
C SER A 465 0.94 19.45 0.31
N ILE A 466 1.50 19.72 -0.87
CA ILE A 466 0.93 20.59 -1.91
C ILE A 466 1.08 19.99 -3.31
N LYS A 467 1.45 18.70 -3.39
CA LYS A 467 1.55 17.92 -4.63
C LYS A 467 0.25 17.97 -5.44
N GLY A 468 0.33 17.88 -6.77
CA GLY A 468 -0.83 17.86 -7.65
C GLY A 468 -1.55 19.21 -7.81
N ASN A 469 -0.90 20.33 -7.50
CA ASN A 469 -1.42 21.68 -7.74
C ASN A 469 -0.70 22.39 -8.90
N PRO A 470 -1.37 23.22 -9.72
CA PRO A 470 -0.74 23.98 -10.82
C PRO A 470 0.09 25.18 -10.33
N LEU A 471 0.95 24.98 -9.33
CA LEU A 471 1.77 26.03 -8.70
C LEU A 471 2.79 26.59 -9.68
N THR A 472 2.80 27.92 -9.82
CA THR A 472 3.78 28.64 -10.66
C THR A 472 4.75 29.49 -9.83
N LYS A 473 4.44 29.69 -8.54
CA LYS A 473 5.24 30.48 -7.58
C LYS A 473 5.02 29.95 -6.17
N LEU A 474 6.04 30.06 -5.33
CA LEU A 474 6.01 29.72 -3.91
C LEU A 474 6.49 30.91 -3.07
N PRO A 475 5.97 31.10 -1.85
CA PRO A 475 6.43 32.16 -0.96
C PRO A 475 7.86 31.86 -0.48
N PRO A 476 8.69 32.89 -0.21
CA PRO A 476 10.03 32.69 0.34
C PRO A 476 10.00 32.00 1.71
N GLY A 477 10.96 31.08 1.94
CA GLY A 477 11.11 30.37 3.21
C GLY A 477 10.28 29.08 3.28
N LEU A 478 9.55 28.69 2.22
CA LEU A 478 8.82 27.43 2.19
C LEU A 478 9.76 26.22 2.32
N GLU A 479 10.99 26.36 1.83
CA GLU A 479 12.07 25.38 1.95
C GLU A 479 12.55 25.13 3.39
N THR A 480 12.06 25.90 4.37
CA THR A 480 12.37 25.72 5.79
C THR A 480 11.37 24.81 6.52
N ILE A 481 10.26 24.46 5.87
CA ILE A 481 9.30 23.48 6.40
C ILE A 481 9.97 22.10 6.37
N GLU A 482 9.98 21.41 7.52
CA GLU A 482 10.66 20.14 7.75
C GLU A 482 10.24 19.05 6.75
N HIS A 483 8.92 18.86 6.59
CA HIS A 483 8.34 17.90 5.66
C HIS A 483 7.52 18.63 4.60
N LEU A 484 8.20 19.09 3.54
CA LEU A 484 7.54 19.68 2.36
C LEU A 484 7.38 18.63 1.26
N ASP A 485 6.14 18.20 1.01
CA ASP A 485 5.80 17.36 -0.13
C ASP A 485 5.31 18.21 -1.32
N LEU A 486 6.06 18.10 -2.42
CA LEU A 486 5.94 18.84 -3.66
C LEU A 486 6.71 18.08 -4.73
N GLU A 487 6.22 18.06 -5.97
CA GLU A 487 6.89 17.39 -7.09
C GLU A 487 8.33 17.89 -7.24
N LEU A 488 9.27 16.96 -7.47
CA LEU A 488 10.70 17.28 -7.55
C LEU A 488 10.99 18.38 -8.57
N GLU A 489 10.34 18.34 -9.73
CA GLU A 489 10.46 19.36 -10.77
C GLU A 489 10.11 20.76 -10.24
N LYS A 490 9.05 20.88 -9.44
CA LYS A 490 8.66 22.15 -8.82
C LYS A 490 9.61 22.55 -7.70
N LYS A 491 10.12 21.61 -6.91
CA LYS A 491 11.18 21.89 -5.94
C LYS A 491 12.40 22.51 -6.65
N MET A 492 12.86 21.88 -7.74
CA MET A 492 14.01 22.33 -8.53
C MET A 492 13.78 23.69 -9.23
N THR A 493 12.56 23.99 -9.66
CA THR A 493 12.27 25.21 -10.44
C THR A 493 11.81 26.39 -9.57
N LEU A 494 11.22 26.13 -8.40
CA LEU A 494 10.59 27.17 -7.57
C LEU A 494 11.31 27.43 -6.24
N LEU A 495 12.24 26.57 -5.80
CA LEU A 495 12.97 26.70 -4.52
C LEU A 495 14.50 26.69 -4.73
N ASP A 496 15.27 27.12 -3.71
CA ASP A 496 16.71 26.82 -3.64
C ASP A 496 16.91 25.34 -3.30
N TYR A 497 16.81 24.52 -4.34
CA TYR A 497 16.98 23.08 -4.30
C TYR A 497 18.35 22.64 -4.82
N SER A 498 19.31 23.56 -4.85
CA SER A 498 20.68 23.29 -5.25
C SER A 498 21.41 22.47 -4.18
N TYR A 499 22.18 21.47 -4.61
CA TYR A 499 23.05 20.73 -3.72
C TYR A 499 24.33 21.51 -3.46
N LYS A 500 24.68 21.75 -2.19
CA LYS A 500 25.81 22.60 -1.78
C LYS A 500 27.07 21.80 -1.43
N GLY A 501 27.09 20.50 -1.67
CA GLY A 501 28.17 19.61 -1.23
C GLY A 501 28.02 19.23 0.25
N ALA A 502 28.59 18.09 0.65
CA ALA A 502 28.59 17.65 2.05
C ALA A 502 29.36 18.59 3.00
N ASP A 503 30.24 19.44 2.45
CA ASP A 503 31.05 20.44 3.15
C ASP A 503 30.51 21.87 3.04
N ASP A 504 29.34 22.04 2.41
CA ASP A 504 28.74 23.34 2.06
C ASP A 504 29.65 24.27 1.21
N GLN A 505 30.69 23.73 0.55
CA GLN A 505 31.62 24.49 -0.31
C GLN A 505 31.29 24.41 -1.81
N GLY A 506 30.10 23.92 -2.17
CA GLY A 506 29.64 23.72 -3.55
C GLY A 506 30.08 22.38 -4.15
N THR A 507 29.63 22.10 -5.37
CA THR A 507 29.98 20.85 -6.09
C THR A 507 31.25 20.97 -6.93
N VAL A 508 31.91 19.84 -7.20
CA VAL A 508 33.03 19.73 -8.15
C VAL A 508 32.60 19.02 -9.43
N PRO A 509 33.23 19.32 -10.59
CA PRO A 509 32.92 18.62 -11.83
C PRO A 509 33.21 17.11 -11.73
N ILE A 510 32.31 16.30 -12.28
CA ILE A 510 32.41 14.84 -12.33
C ILE A 510 32.41 14.38 -13.77
N ASP A 511 33.32 13.46 -14.09
CA ASP A 511 33.26 12.72 -15.34
C ASP A 511 32.19 11.62 -15.25
N GLN A 512 31.03 11.87 -15.87
CA GLN A 512 29.92 10.93 -15.89
C GLN A 512 30.27 9.61 -16.61
N ALA A 513 31.29 9.61 -17.48
CA ALA A 513 31.70 8.41 -18.20
C ALA A 513 32.21 7.30 -17.27
N LEU A 514 32.69 7.66 -16.06
CA LEU A 514 33.20 6.69 -15.09
C LEU A 514 32.16 5.67 -14.63
N PHE A 515 30.87 6.04 -14.66
CA PHE A 515 29.77 5.25 -14.08
C PHE A 515 29.05 4.36 -15.10
N LEU A 516 29.30 4.53 -16.40
CA LEU A 516 28.55 3.84 -17.47
C LEU A 516 29.38 2.72 -18.10
N ALA A 517 28.75 1.59 -18.35
CA ALA A 517 29.39 0.39 -18.91
C ALA A 517 29.85 0.59 -20.36
N LYS A 518 29.17 1.44 -21.14
CA LYS A 518 29.52 1.76 -22.54
C LYS A 518 30.93 2.35 -22.72
N HIS A 519 31.55 2.82 -21.64
CA HIS A 519 32.92 3.35 -21.65
C HIS A 519 33.98 2.33 -21.20
N ASP A 520 33.58 1.10 -20.87
CA ASP A 520 34.47 -0.04 -20.63
C ASP A 520 34.28 -1.06 -21.77
N ASN A 521 35.27 -1.19 -22.65
CA ASN A 521 35.17 -2.05 -23.83
C ASN A 521 34.77 -3.49 -23.49
N LYS A 522 35.25 -4.06 -22.37
CA LYS A 522 34.92 -5.45 -22.01
C LYS A 522 33.45 -5.58 -21.60
N LEU A 523 32.94 -4.60 -20.85
CA LEU A 523 31.54 -4.61 -20.42
C LEU A 523 30.59 -4.27 -21.57
N SER A 524 30.98 -3.34 -22.45
CA SER A 524 30.24 -3.01 -23.67
C SER A 524 30.14 -4.22 -24.59
N ASP A 525 31.25 -4.91 -24.86
CA ASP A 525 31.26 -6.13 -25.69
C ASP A 525 30.39 -7.24 -25.06
N LYS A 526 30.45 -7.40 -23.73
CA LYS A 526 29.62 -8.37 -23.00
C LYS A 526 28.13 -8.04 -23.12
N LEU A 527 27.76 -6.76 -23.00
CA LEU A 527 26.40 -6.29 -23.15
C LEU A 527 25.88 -6.52 -24.57
N GLU A 528 26.65 -6.16 -25.60
CA GLU A 528 26.26 -6.38 -26.99
C GLU A 528 26.04 -7.87 -27.29
N GLN A 529 26.91 -8.75 -26.78
CA GLN A 529 26.75 -10.20 -26.93
C GLN A 529 25.52 -10.73 -26.20
N ALA A 530 25.25 -10.26 -24.97
CA ALA A 530 24.09 -10.67 -24.20
C ALA A 530 22.78 -10.20 -24.87
N ILE A 531 22.72 -8.96 -25.34
CA ILE A 531 21.59 -8.42 -26.11
C ILE A 531 21.36 -9.26 -27.37
N ALA A 532 22.43 -9.59 -28.10
CA ALA A 532 22.30 -10.39 -29.31
C ALA A 532 21.80 -11.81 -29.05
N ALA A 533 22.24 -12.42 -27.94
CA ALA A 533 21.85 -13.77 -27.54
C ALA A 533 20.36 -13.86 -27.14
N GLN A 534 19.79 -12.79 -26.59
CA GLN A 534 18.37 -12.70 -26.23
C GLN A 534 17.50 -12.10 -27.34
N GLU A 535 18.05 -11.88 -28.53
CA GLU A 535 17.32 -11.27 -29.67
C GLU A 535 16.75 -9.86 -29.39
N LEU A 536 17.40 -9.10 -28.50
CA LEU A 536 16.96 -7.77 -28.03
C LEU A 536 17.60 -6.60 -28.78
N GLN A 537 18.05 -6.80 -30.04
CA GLN A 537 18.81 -5.77 -30.78
C GLN A 537 18.02 -4.48 -31.02
N TYR A 538 16.68 -4.56 -31.07
CA TYR A 538 15.81 -3.38 -31.16
C TYR A 538 16.04 -2.39 -30.01
N TYR A 539 16.29 -2.90 -28.80
CA TYR A 539 16.48 -2.13 -27.57
C TYR A 539 17.93 -1.70 -27.32
N GLN A 540 18.87 -2.06 -28.22
CA GLN A 540 20.30 -1.95 -27.96
C GLN A 540 20.74 -0.55 -27.54
N LYS A 541 20.20 0.50 -28.17
CA LYS A 541 20.58 1.88 -27.88
C LYS A 541 20.22 2.27 -26.45
N GLY A 542 18.96 2.07 -26.04
CA GLY A 542 18.50 2.36 -24.69
C GLY A 542 19.23 1.52 -23.63
N LEU A 543 19.41 0.21 -23.87
CA LEU A 543 20.13 -0.68 -22.97
C LEU A 543 21.60 -0.25 -22.78
N THR A 544 22.28 0.16 -23.85
CA THR A 544 23.66 0.65 -23.80
C THR A 544 23.79 1.96 -23.01
N GLU A 545 22.78 2.83 -23.12
CA GLU A 545 22.77 4.13 -22.45
C GLU A 545 22.45 4.03 -20.95
N LEU A 546 21.65 3.05 -20.54
CA LEU A 546 21.32 2.78 -19.14
C LEU A 546 22.38 1.93 -18.40
N ALA A 547 23.10 1.08 -19.12
CA ALA A 547 24.02 0.11 -18.52
C ALA A 547 25.08 0.76 -17.60
N ARG A 548 25.07 0.38 -16.30
CA ARG A 548 26.01 0.90 -15.30
C ARG A 548 27.25 0.01 -15.16
N LYS A 549 28.42 0.65 -15.04
CA LYS A 549 29.70 -0.01 -14.70
C LYS A 549 29.71 -0.33 -13.21
N SER A 550 29.38 -1.56 -12.86
CA SER A 550 29.08 -1.96 -11.47
C SER A 550 30.13 -2.91 -10.91
N VAL A 551 30.26 -2.94 -9.59
CA VAL A 551 31.05 -3.96 -8.87
C VAL A 551 30.08 -4.87 -8.13
N ALA A 552 30.06 -6.15 -8.47
CA ALA A 552 29.27 -7.17 -7.79
C ALA A 552 30.06 -7.79 -6.64
N PHE A 553 29.35 -8.21 -5.60
CA PHE A 553 29.88 -8.97 -4.46
C PHE A 553 29.04 -10.23 -4.22
N ALA A 554 29.72 -11.29 -3.81
CA ALA A 554 29.11 -12.47 -3.23
C ALA A 554 29.80 -12.81 -1.91
N THR A 555 28.99 -13.06 -0.88
CA THR A 555 29.42 -13.66 0.38
C THR A 555 29.93 -15.08 0.12
N THR A 556 30.96 -15.50 0.86
CA THR A 556 31.67 -16.75 0.59
C THR A 556 31.74 -17.65 1.79
N LYS A 557 32.59 -17.33 2.75
CA LYS A 557 32.75 -18.10 3.99
C LYS A 557 32.76 -17.16 5.17
N GLU A 558 32.34 -17.71 6.30
CA GLU A 558 32.38 -17.01 7.58
C GLU A 558 33.78 -16.45 7.86
N ASP A 559 33.83 -15.21 8.33
CA ASP A 559 35.06 -14.52 8.68
C ASP A 559 35.31 -14.62 10.18
N ASN A 560 36.30 -15.43 10.54
CA ASN A 560 36.74 -15.61 11.92
C ASN A 560 37.66 -14.48 12.43
N TYR A 561 37.71 -13.34 11.74
CA TYR A 561 38.51 -12.16 12.07
C TYR A 561 40.03 -12.38 12.11
N ALA A 562 40.55 -13.47 11.53
CA ALA A 562 41.98 -13.74 11.49
C ALA A 562 42.76 -12.80 10.56
N GLY A 563 42.09 -12.22 9.57
CA GLY A 563 42.63 -11.18 8.68
C GLY A 563 41.93 -9.85 8.93
N LYS A 564 42.61 -8.74 8.59
CA LYS A 564 42.07 -7.38 8.69
C LYS A 564 41.91 -6.75 7.33
N GLY A 565 40.89 -5.93 7.16
CA GLY A 565 40.70 -5.06 6.00
C GLY A 565 40.32 -5.79 4.71
N ASN A 566 39.79 -7.01 4.80
CA ASN A 566 39.13 -7.66 3.66
C ASN A 566 37.74 -7.08 3.40
N ASN A 567 37.16 -7.34 2.22
CA ASN A 567 35.72 -7.12 2.02
C ASN A 567 34.93 -8.07 2.95
N ARG A 568 33.98 -7.53 3.72
CA ARG A 568 33.15 -8.29 4.66
C ARG A 568 31.74 -7.69 4.74
N PHE A 569 30.75 -8.55 4.85
CA PHE A 569 29.37 -8.22 5.17
C PHE A 569 28.97 -8.90 6.48
N GLY A 570 28.26 -8.18 7.34
CA GLY A 570 27.89 -8.63 8.69
C GLY A 570 29.06 -8.67 9.69
N GLY A 571 28.73 -8.95 10.96
CA GLY A 571 29.65 -8.97 12.08
C GLY A 571 30.04 -7.58 12.57
N LEU A 572 31.31 -7.42 12.95
CA LEU A 572 31.91 -6.15 13.35
C LEU A 572 33.00 -5.69 12.36
N PRO A 573 33.27 -4.36 12.28
CA PRO A 573 34.29 -3.77 11.42
C PRO A 573 35.72 -3.91 11.96
N ASP A 574 36.71 -3.88 11.07
CA ASP A 574 38.12 -3.71 11.43
C ASP A 574 38.48 -2.22 11.55
N LEU A 575 37.95 -1.50 12.56
CA LEU A 575 38.12 -0.05 12.65
C LEU A 575 39.58 0.40 12.91
N PRO A 576 40.02 1.55 12.38
CA PRO A 576 41.32 2.12 12.71
C PRO A 576 41.42 2.50 14.20
N ALA A 577 42.62 2.39 14.77
CA ALA A 577 42.84 2.79 16.16
C ALA A 577 42.45 4.27 16.41
N GLY A 578 41.58 4.50 17.38
CA GLY A 578 41.11 5.85 17.76
C GLY A 578 39.89 6.35 16.97
N VAL A 579 39.38 5.59 16.01
CA VAL A 579 38.07 5.85 15.40
C VAL A 579 37.00 5.22 16.29
N ALA A 580 36.08 6.03 16.79
CA ALA A 580 34.97 5.53 17.61
C ALA A 580 34.00 4.70 16.75
N TYR A 581 33.42 3.67 17.37
CA TYR A 581 32.31 2.95 16.77
C TYR A 581 31.09 3.88 16.67
N PRO A 582 30.43 4.01 15.51
CA PRO A 582 29.28 4.90 15.36
C PRO A 582 28.16 4.60 16.37
N SER A 583 27.67 5.65 17.02
CA SER A 583 26.62 5.56 18.04
C SER A 583 25.65 6.73 17.93
N PHE A 584 24.44 6.53 18.47
CA PHE A 584 23.41 7.55 18.60
C PHE A 584 22.72 7.42 19.97
N LYS A 585 21.78 8.32 20.27
CA LYS A 585 20.97 8.25 21.49
C LYS A 585 19.58 7.76 21.15
N ASP A 586 19.15 6.68 21.79
CA ASP A 586 17.79 6.18 21.68
C ASP A 586 16.76 7.15 22.31
N TYR A 587 15.47 6.82 22.18
CA TYR A 587 14.37 7.63 22.72
C TYR A 587 14.40 7.76 24.26
N GLU A 588 15.10 6.89 24.97
CA GLU A 588 15.32 6.94 26.42
C GLU A 588 16.59 7.73 26.79
N GLY A 589 17.38 8.13 25.79
CA GLY A 589 18.63 8.88 25.93
C GLY A 589 19.85 8.02 26.20
N ASN A 590 19.76 6.69 26.08
CA ASN A 590 20.89 5.78 26.20
C ASN A 590 21.74 5.82 24.93
N GLU A 591 23.06 5.69 25.07
CA GLU A 591 23.96 5.57 23.93
C GLU A 591 23.91 4.14 23.37
N LYS A 592 23.62 4.03 22.07
CA LYS A 592 23.49 2.77 21.35
C LYS A 592 24.36 2.76 20.10
N GLY A 593 24.98 1.63 19.82
CA GLY A 593 25.80 1.42 18.63
C GLY A 593 24.92 1.20 17.40
N MET A 594 25.34 1.79 16.28
CA MET A 594 24.73 1.55 14.97
C MET A 594 25.04 0.13 14.49
N GLN A 595 24.12 -0.47 13.75
CA GLN A 595 24.30 -1.77 13.11
C GLN A 595 25.35 -1.70 11.99
N PHE A 596 26.39 -2.52 12.07
CA PHE A 596 27.37 -2.65 10.99
C PHE A 596 26.82 -3.52 9.85
N ILE A 597 26.93 -3.02 8.62
CA ILE A 597 26.47 -3.70 7.41
C ILE A 597 27.64 -4.28 6.62
N ALA A 598 28.64 -3.46 6.29
CA ALA A 598 29.75 -3.90 5.45
C ALA A 598 31.03 -3.07 5.63
N GLN A 599 32.16 -3.70 5.33
CA GLN A 599 33.42 -3.00 5.03
C GLN A 599 33.90 -3.37 3.63
N ILE A 600 34.28 -2.37 2.85
CA ILE A 600 34.71 -2.52 1.46
C ILE A 600 36.12 -1.93 1.31
N ASN A 601 37.08 -2.77 0.97
CA ASN A 601 38.46 -2.37 0.73
C ASN A 601 38.60 -1.84 -0.70
N CYS A 602 38.74 -0.52 -0.80
CA CYS A 602 38.86 0.19 -2.07
C CYS A 602 40.13 -0.20 -2.85
N THR A 603 41.23 -0.55 -2.17
CA THR A 603 42.44 -1.05 -2.82
C THR A 603 42.19 -2.39 -3.52
N ASP A 604 41.48 -3.31 -2.86
CA ASP A 604 41.22 -4.65 -3.40
C ASP A 604 40.36 -4.58 -4.67
N ILE A 605 39.37 -3.68 -4.70
CA ILE A 605 38.46 -3.50 -5.86
C ILE A 605 38.91 -2.43 -6.85
N ALA A 606 40.08 -1.79 -6.66
CA ALA A 606 40.54 -0.69 -7.51
C ALA A 606 40.69 -1.11 -8.99
N HIS A 607 40.98 -2.37 -9.27
CA HIS A 607 41.12 -2.87 -10.64
C HIS A 607 39.78 -3.08 -11.38
N LEU A 608 38.64 -2.96 -10.67
CA LEU A 608 37.30 -3.20 -11.19
C LEU A 608 36.54 -1.93 -11.57
N GLN A 609 36.94 -0.78 -11.00
CA GLN A 609 36.22 0.49 -11.11
C GLN A 609 37.18 1.69 -11.03
N ASP A 610 36.72 2.90 -11.38
CA ASP A 610 37.54 4.14 -11.35
C ASP A 610 36.87 5.33 -10.65
N TYR A 611 35.68 5.14 -10.05
CA TYR A 611 34.89 6.20 -9.43
C TYR A 611 35.05 6.28 -7.90
N LEU A 612 35.28 5.15 -7.22
CA LEU A 612 35.62 5.14 -5.79
C LEU A 612 37.09 5.52 -5.59
N PRO A 613 37.48 5.87 -4.34
CA PRO A 613 38.88 5.99 -4.00
C PRO A 613 39.70 4.76 -4.42
N ARG A 614 40.98 4.98 -4.78
CA ARG A 614 41.89 3.91 -5.21
C ARG A 614 42.51 3.14 -4.04
N THR A 615 42.41 3.70 -2.84
CA THR A 615 43.00 3.20 -1.60
C THR A 615 42.05 3.41 -0.43
N GLY A 616 42.28 2.70 0.67
CA GLY A 616 41.49 2.83 1.89
C GLY A 616 40.33 1.85 1.99
N ILE A 617 39.52 2.02 3.04
CA ILE A 617 38.37 1.17 3.37
C ILE A 617 37.16 2.05 3.66
N LEU A 618 36.02 1.66 3.11
CA LEU A 618 34.69 2.20 3.44
C LEU A 618 34.01 1.28 4.45
N TYR A 619 33.40 1.84 5.49
CA TYR A 619 32.60 1.13 6.48
C TYR A 619 31.18 1.68 6.48
N PHE A 620 30.19 0.81 6.48
CA PHE A 620 28.78 1.14 6.34
C PHE A 620 28.01 0.72 7.59
N PHE A 621 27.28 1.68 8.16
CA PHE A 621 26.45 1.48 9.34
C PHE A 621 25.07 2.10 9.13
N ILE A 622 24.08 1.53 9.80
CA ILE A 622 22.71 2.06 9.90
C ILE A 622 22.27 2.09 11.37
N GLU A 623 21.33 2.95 11.76
CA GLU A 623 20.80 2.90 13.13
C GLU A 623 20.10 1.56 13.38
N ASP A 624 19.08 1.23 12.57
CA ASP A 624 18.50 -0.10 12.40
C ASP A 624 17.76 -0.23 11.04
N GLN A 625 16.88 -1.24 10.90
CA GLN A 625 16.06 -1.42 9.71
C GLN A 625 14.82 -0.51 9.64
N GLU A 626 14.38 0.07 10.75
CA GLU A 626 13.17 0.91 10.83
C GLU A 626 13.52 2.40 10.63
N ASP A 627 14.65 2.83 11.20
CA ASP A 627 15.30 4.12 11.05
C ASP A 627 16.63 3.92 10.30
N THR A 628 16.58 4.04 8.97
CA THR A 628 17.74 3.74 8.10
C THR A 628 18.79 4.85 8.06
N ASP A 629 18.91 5.67 9.10
CA ASP A 629 19.92 6.73 9.16
C ASP A 629 21.32 6.11 9.09
N ALA A 630 22.13 6.59 8.14
CA ALA A 630 23.38 5.95 7.77
C ALA A 630 24.62 6.72 8.23
N SER A 631 25.64 5.97 8.64
CA SER A 631 26.99 6.48 8.84
C SER A 631 27.97 5.74 7.94
N VAL A 632 28.71 6.49 7.12
CA VAL A 632 29.74 5.94 6.24
C VAL A 632 31.09 6.53 6.59
N ILE A 633 32.02 5.66 7.01
CA ILE A 633 33.39 6.05 7.35
C ILE A 633 34.31 5.67 6.20
N TYR A 634 35.12 6.63 5.74
CA TYR A 634 36.22 6.37 4.81
C TYR A 634 37.56 6.55 5.52
N TYR A 635 38.40 5.51 5.48
CA TYR A 635 39.75 5.54 6.04
C TYR A 635 40.81 5.22 4.98
N ASP A 636 41.70 6.18 4.71
CA ASP A 636 42.79 6.08 3.73
C ASP A 636 44.18 6.09 4.39
N GLY A 637 44.25 5.72 5.68
CA GLY A 637 45.50 5.69 6.45
C GLY A 637 46.24 4.37 6.35
N ASP A 638 47.21 4.16 7.25
CA ASP A 638 47.98 2.92 7.32
C ASP A 638 47.10 1.75 7.76
N LEU A 639 46.77 0.84 6.85
CA LEU A 639 45.92 -0.33 7.12
C LEU A 639 46.56 -1.34 8.08
N SER A 640 47.86 -1.25 8.35
CA SER A 640 48.49 -2.09 9.39
C SER A 640 47.97 -1.75 10.79
N THR A 641 47.50 -0.51 10.98
CA THR A 641 46.99 0.02 12.26
C THR A 641 45.54 -0.34 12.58
N LEU A 642 44.84 -1.03 11.67
CA LEU A 642 43.47 -1.49 11.91
C LEU A 642 43.42 -2.38 13.15
N GLN A 643 42.40 -2.19 13.98
CA GLN A 643 42.06 -3.09 15.08
C GLN A 643 41.14 -4.17 14.53
N SER A 644 41.37 -5.42 14.89
CA SER A 644 40.47 -6.50 14.49
C SER A 644 39.13 -6.32 15.19
N ALA A 645 38.04 -6.67 14.52
CA ALA A 645 36.71 -6.70 15.14
C ALA A 645 36.66 -7.49 16.47
N SER A 646 37.46 -8.56 16.59
CA SER A 646 37.59 -9.34 17.85
C SER A 646 38.16 -8.56 19.04
N GLN A 647 38.71 -7.37 18.80
CA GLN A 647 39.29 -6.48 19.79
C GLN A 647 38.36 -5.30 20.13
N LEU A 648 37.23 -5.17 19.44
CA LEU A 648 36.18 -4.22 19.78
C LEU A 648 35.38 -4.81 20.95
N ASP A 649 35.32 -4.09 22.08
CA ASP A 649 34.52 -4.46 23.25
C ASP A 649 33.06 -4.04 23.03
N ILE A 650 32.41 -4.66 22.03
CA ILE A 650 31.04 -4.37 21.59
C ILE A 650 30.19 -5.63 21.82
N THR A 651 29.19 -5.50 22.68
CA THR A 651 28.22 -6.55 22.99
C THR A 651 26.95 -6.41 22.16
N GLU A 652 26.20 -7.49 21.95
CA GLU A 652 24.90 -7.44 21.25
C GLU A 652 23.94 -6.41 21.89
N ASP A 653 23.84 -6.37 23.23
CA ASP A 653 22.99 -5.40 23.96
C ASP A 653 23.32 -3.92 23.70
N TYR A 654 24.52 -3.63 23.18
CA TYR A 654 24.91 -2.26 22.82
C TYR A 654 24.38 -1.86 21.44
N ILE A 655 24.21 -2.81 20.54
CA ILE A 655 23.66 -2.56 19.20
C ILE A 655 22.16 -2.33 19.33
N TYR A 656 21.64 -1.32 18.63
CA TYR A 656 20.22 -0.97 18.71
C TYR A 656 19.30 -1.96 17.99
N ASP A 657 19.75 -2.48 16.85
CA ASP A 657 18.99 -3.40 16.00
C ASP A 657 18.61 -4.70 16.75
N GLN A 658 17.31 -5.03 16.71
CA GLN A 658 16.73 -6.22 17.32
C GLN A 658 17.28 -7.55 16.78
N HIS A 659 17.92 -7.54 15.60
CA HIS A 659 18.54 -8.71 15.00
C HIS A 659 19.92 -9.04 15.59
N GLY A 660 20.45 -8.17 16.47
CA GLY A 660 21.77 -8.33 17.07
C GLY A 660 22.90 -8.21 16.04
N ILE A 661 24.07 -8.77 16.36
CA ILE A 661 25.22 -8.70 15.46
C ILE A 661 25.11 -9.81 14.39
N TYR A 662 24.93 -9.44 13.12
CA TYR A 662 24.91 -10.39 12.00
C TYR A 662 26.18 -11.26 11.96
N THR A 663 26.08 -12.43 11.33
CA THR A 663 27.24 -13.33 11.21
C THR A 663 28.25 -12.77 10.21
N PRO A 664 29.55 -12.68 10.52
CA PRO A 664 30.53 -12.10 9.61
C PRO A 664 30.84 -13.01 8.41
N TYR A 665 30.76 -12.51 7.18
CA TYR A 665 31.16 -13.25 5.98
C TYR A 665 32.11 -12.46 5.09
N LYS A 666 33.15 -13.12 4.59
CA LYS A 666 34.05 -12.56 3.57
C LYS A 666 33.32 -12.46 2.24
N ALA A 667 33.65 -11.45 1.44
CA ALA A 667 33.15 -11.32 0.09
C ALA A 667 34.25 -11.32 -0.98
N ILE A 668 33.93 -11.91 -2.12
CA ILE A 668 34.67 -11.73 -3.38
C ILE A 668 33.97 -10.68 -4.23
N ALA A 669 34.69 -10.08 -5.17
CA ALA A 669 34.15 -9.04 -6.04
C ALA A 669 34.63 -9.19 -7.48
N ASP A 670 33.78 -8.80 -8.42
CA ASP A 670 34.12 -8.67 -9.84
C ASP A 670 33.27 -7.56 -10.49
N LYS A 671 33.70 -7.07 -11.65
CA LYS A 671 32.96 -6.03 -12.38
C LYS A 671 31.88 -6.66 -13.26
N TYR A 672 30.73 -5.99 -13.35
CA TYR A 672 29.62 -6.44 -14.19
C TYR A 672 28.79 -5.27 -14.73
N VAL A 673 27.86 -5.59 -15.63
CA VAL A 673 26.89 -4.63 -16.16
C VAL A 673 25.60 -4.74 -15.34
N SER A 674 25.18 -3.65 -14.73
CA SER A 674 23.86 -3.57 -14.07
C SER A 674 22.87 -2.85 -14.99
N LEU A 675 21.70 -3.46 -15.14
CA LEU A 675 20.52 -2.92 -15.82
C LEU A 675 19.38 -2.78 -14.80
N PRO A 676 18.41 -1.88 -15.04
CA PRO A 676 17.30 -1.71 -14.12
C PRO A 676 16.33 -2.90 -14.18
N PHE A 677 15.43 -2.97 -13.20
CA PHE A 677 14.34 -3.95 -13.18
C PHE A 677 13.19 -3.42 -14.04
N PHE A 678 13.13 -3.83 -15.32
CA PHE A 678 12.26 -3.17 -16.30
C PHE A 678 10.80 -3.02 -15.86
N TYR A 679 10.21 -4.05 -15.26
CA TYR A 679 8.83 -4.04 -14.75
C TYR A 679 8.48 -2.85 -13.81
N ASN A 680 9.46 -2.21 -13.14
CA ASN A 680 9.28 -1.03 -12.29
C ASN A 680 10.22 0.14 -12.62
N ALA A 681 10.91 0.10 -13.75
CA ALA A 681 12.01 1.01 -14.07
C ALA A 681 11.64 2.16 -15.00
N ARG A 682 10.34 2.34 -15.27
CA ARG A 682 9.81 3.32 -16.21
C ARG A 682 10.42 4.71 -16.04
N GLU A 683 10.66 5.13 -14.80
CA GLU A 683 11.28 6.42 -14.48
C GLU A 683 12.67 6.64 -15.08
N TYR A 684 13.45 5.57 -15.31
CA TYR A 684 14.80 5.68 -15.85
C TYR A 684 14.83 5.90 -17.36
N TYR A 685 13.77 5.53 -18.09
CA TYR A 685 13.79 5.52 -19.54
C TYR A 685 12.59 6.17 -20.23
N GLU A 686 11.42 6.32 -19.60
CA GLU A 686 10.20 6.77 -20.30
C GLU A 686 10.41 8.07 -21.09
N THR A 687 11.16 9.02 -20.55
CA THR A 687 11.42 10.30 -21.21
C THR A 687 12.52 10.22 -22.28
N SER A 688 13.55 9.39 -22.08
CA SER A 688 14.77 9.40 -22.91
C SER A 688 14.84 8.25 -23.92
N TRP A 689 14.28 7.10 -23.56
CA TRP A 689 14.31 5.81 -24.26
C TRP A 689 12.94 5.10 -24.17
N PRO A 690 11.84 5.72 -24.64
CA PRO A 690 10.51 5.11 -24.59
C PRO A 690 10.42 3.78 -25.34
N GLU A 691 11.37 3.49 -26.24
CA GLU A 691 11.47 2.18 -26.89
C GLU A 691 11.71 1.02 -25.93
N LEU A 692 12.14 1.27 -24.68
CA LEU A 692 12.35 0.23 -23.66
C LEU A 692 11.09 -0.16 -22.90
N GLU A 693 9.98 0.60 -23.03
CA GLU A 693 8.69 0.33 -22.38
C GLU A 693 8.20 -1.11 -22.55
N PRO A 694 8.31 -1.76 -23.74
CA PRO A 694 7.89 -3.15 -23.88
C PRO A 694 8.65 -4.14 -22.99
N LEU A 695 9.88 -3.79 -22.53
CA LEU A 695 10.64 -4.66 -21.63
C LEU A 695 10.01 -4.78 -20.23
N GLU A 696 9.02 -3.94 -19.89
CA GLU A 696 8.24 -4.05 -18.64
C GLU A 696 7.51 -5.39 -18.51
N GLU A 697 7.12 -5.99 -19.64
CA GLU A 697 6.31 -7.22 -19.70
C GLU A 697 7.13 -8.43 -20.18
N GLU A 698 8.42 -8.25 -20.48
CA GLU A 698 9.32 -9.28 -21.04
C GLU A 698 10.22 -9.89 -19.95
N ASP A 699 9.60 -10.42 -18.90
CA ASP A 699 10.28 -10.94 -17.69
C ASP A 699 11.36 -11.97 -18.04
N ASP A 700 11.01 -12.99 -18.84
CA ASP A 700 11.92 -14.09 -19.17
C ASP A 700 13.16 -13.59 -19.94
N ALA A 701 12.98 -12.62 -20.86
CA ALA A 701 14.07 -12.06 -21.66
C ALA A 701 14.96 -11.12 -20.84
N THR A 702 14.37 -10.29 -19.98
CA THR A 702 15.12 -9.36 -19.13
C THR A 702 15.88 -10.09 -18.01
N ASP A 703 15.33 -11.18 -17.47
CA ASP A 703 16.03 -12.05 -16.51
C ASP A 703 17.17 -12.84 -17.16
N ALA A 704 16.94 -13.41 -18.36
CA ALA A 704 18.00 -14.07 -19.11
C ALA A 704 19.12 -13.09 -19.50
N LEU A 705 18.77 -11.85 -19.83
CA LEU A 705 19.74 -10.77 -20.07
C LEU A 705 20.56 -10.46 -18.80
N LYS A 706 19.92 -10.28 -17.64
CA LYS A 706 20.61 -10.05 -16.37
C LYS A 706 21.55 -11.21 -16.02
N GLN A 707 21.08 -12.45 -16.15
CA GLN A 707 21.89 -13.64 -15.88
C GLN A 707 23.12 -13.72 -16.78
N ALA A 708 22.99 -13.38 -18.07
CA ALA A 708 24.12 -13.34 -18.99
C ALA A 708 25.16 -12.26 -18.65
N LEU A 709 24.77 -11.23 -17.91
CA LEU A 709 25.64 -10.13 -17.49
C LEU A 709 26.34 -10.37 -16.16
N GLU A 710 25.86 -11.31 -15.33
CA GLU A 710 26.49 -11.68 -14.06
C GLU A 710 27.94 -12.18 -14.25
N PRO A 711 28.81 -11.98 -13.24
CA PRO A 711 30.12 -12.62 -13.20
C PRO A 711 29.97 -14.14 -12.95
N ASP A 712 31.08 -14.86 -12.75
CA ASP A 712 31.07 -16.31 -12.48
C ASP A 712 30.42 -16.71 -11.13
N PHE A 713 29.81 -15.75 -10.44
CA PHE A 713 29.05 -15.90 -9.21
C PHE A 713 27.81 -14.99 -9.24
N LYS A 714 26.76 -15.37 -8.49
CA LYS A 714 25.54 -14.57 -8.35
C LYS A 714 25.85 -13.24 -7.65
N ALA A 715 25.47 -12.11 -8.25
CA ALA A 715 25.70 -10.80 -7.66
C ALA A 715 24.67 -10.51 -6.55
N VAL A 716 25.03 -10.78 -5.29
CA VAL A 716 24.12 -10.60 -4.14
C VAL A 716 24.13 -9.16 -3.63
N HIS A 717 25.30 -8.53 -3.59
CA HIS A 717 25.45 -7.12 -3.22
C HIS A 717 26.23 -6.39 -4.31
N SER A 718 26.14 -5.05 -4.38
CA SER A 718 26.73 -4.33 -5.50
C SER A 718 27.00 -2.85 -5.23
N ILE A 719 27.87 -2.26 -6.03
CA ILE A 719 28.16 -0.82 -6.07
C ILE A 719 27.86 -0.30 -7.47
N ASN A 720 27.30 0.92 -7.54
CA ASN A 720 26.89 1.59 -8.77
C ASN A 720 25.90 0.76 -9.62
N SER A 721 25.08 -0.07 -8.97
CA SER A 721 24.05 -0.87 -9.61
C SER A 721 22.69 -0.15 -9.57
N TYR A 722 21.69 -0.75 -10.20
CA TYR A 722 20.29 -0.45 -9.90
C TYR A 722 19.85 -1.15 -8.61
N VAL A 723 18.85 -0.59 -7.94
CA VAL A 723 18.14 -1.15 -6.79
C VAL A 723 16.71 -1.45 -7.22
N PHE A 724 16.15 -2.52 -6.70
CA PHE A 724 14.73 -2.80 -6.88
C PHE A 724 13.90 -1.79 -6.06
N LYS A 725 12.94 -1.09 -6.70
CA LYS A 725 12.08 -0.09 -6.04
C LYS A 725 10.64 -0.17 -6.54
N GLN A 726 9.68 -0.22 -5.62
CA GLN A 726 8.25 -0.16 -5.98
C GLN A 726 7.74 1.28 -6.19
N HIS A 727 8.51 2.26 -5.71
CA HIS A 727 8.17 3.68 -5.72
C HIS A 727 9.25 4.51 -6.44
N ASP A 728 9.56 5.70 -5.92
CA ASP A 728 10.58 6.57 -6.48
C ASP A 728 11.94 5.86 -6.57
N THR A 729 12.70 6.18 -7.62
CA THR A 729 14.09 5.71 -7.75
C THR A 729 14.96 6.17 -6.56
N PRO A 730 16.01 5.41 -6.17
CA PRO A 730 16.91 5.81 -5.08
C PRO A 730 17.53 7.19 -5.29
N GLU A 731 17.80 7.54 -6.55
CA GLU A 731 18.32 8.86 -6.94
C GLU A 731 17.33 9.98 -6.67
N LYS A 732 16.03 9.76 -6.94
CA LYS A 732 14.98 10.73 -6.62
C LYS A 732 14.78 10.87 -5.13
N GLU A 733 14.78 9.78 -4.37
CA GLU A 733 14.64 9.83 -2.90
C GLU A 733 15.82 10.58 -2.26
N ALA A 734 17.05 10.30 -2.70
CA ALA A 734 18.23 11.03 -2.26
C ALA A 734 18.14 12.52 -2.63
N ALA A 735 17.68 12.86 -3.85
CA ALA A 735 17.44 14.25 -4.25
C ALA A 735 16.30 14.90 -3.45
N HIS A 736 15.24 14.17 -3.13
CA HIS A 736 14.13 14.64 -2.31
C HIS A 736 14.54 14.96 -0.87
N THR A 737 15.48 14.19 -0.32
CA THR A 737 15.95 14.35 1.05
C THR A 737 17.10 15.34 1.14
N LEU A 738 18.10 15.18 0.27
CA LEU A 738 19.39 15.87 0.38
C LEU A 738 19.59 16.99 -0.65
N LYS A 739 18.61 17.20 -1.55
CA LYS A 739 18.60 18.19 -2.65
C LYS A 739 19.50 17.81 -3.82
N GLY A 740 19.49 18.64 -4.88
CA GLY A 740 20.24 18.39 -6.11
C GLY A 740 19.43 17.65 -7.16
N LYS A 741 20.11 17.25 -8.22
CA LYS A 741 19.48 16.55 -9.34
C LYS A 741 19.63 15.03 -9.17
N PRO A 742 18.61 14.22 -9.47
CA PRO A 742 18.70 12.76 -9.37
C PRO A 742 19.93 12.19 -10.10
N GLU A 743 20.24 12.67 -11.30
CA GLU A 743 21.37 12.17 -12.09
C GLU A 743 22.76 12.43 -11.47
N ASP A 744 22.87 13.29 -10.46
CA ASP A 744 24.11 13.56 -9.74
C ASP A 744 24.31 12.65 -8.52
N TRP A 745 23.33 11.80 -8.20
CA TRP A 745 23.40 10.77 -7.17
C TRP A 745 23.79 9.41 -7.77
N MET A 746 24.37 8.53 -6.95
CA MET A 746 24.64 7.15 -7.31
C MET A 746 24.53 6.21 -6.10
N VAL A 747 24.25 4.93 -6.37
CA VAL A 747 24.22 3.86 -5.37
C VAL A 747 25.65 3.53 -4.92
N LEU A 748 26.07 4.08 -3.78
CA LEU A 748 27.36 3.83 -3.15
C LEU A 748 27.52 2.36 -2.73
N LEU A 749 26.45 1.74 -2.23
CA LEU A 749 26.38 0.32 -1.91
C LEU A 749 24.91 -0.13 -1.89
N ARG A 750 24.59 -1.25 -2.53
CA ARG A 750 23.33 -1.99 -2.43
C ARG A 750 23.61 -3.32 -1.74
N VAL A 751 22.81 -3.66 -0.74
CA VAL A 751 22.89 -4.90 0.03
C VAL A 751 21.51 -5.56 0.04
N SER A 752 21.33 -6.59 -0.77
CA SER A 752 20.11 -7.42 -0.75
C SER A 752 20.08 -8.35 0.46
N SER A 753 18.89 -8.82 0.84
CA SER A 753 18.72 -9.90 1.81
C SER A 753 19.56 -11.12 1.42
N ASP A 754 20.30 -11.66 2.38
CA ASP A 754 21.28 -12.72 2.19
C ASP A 754 21.37 -13.61 3.43
N SER A 755 21.08 -14.90 3.23
CA SER A 755 21.23 -15.94 4.25
C SER A 755 22.65 -16.07 4.83
N GLN A 756 23.67 -15.54 4.15
CA GLN A 756 25.09 -15.66 4.48
C GLN A 756 25.73 -14.31 4.85
N PRO A 757 24.99 -13.38 5.46
CA PRO A 757 25.23 -13.00 6.87
C PRO A 757 24.04 -13.22 7.83
N GLY A 758 22.90 -13.62 7.28
CA GLY A 758 21.61 -13.60 7.97
C GLY A 758 20.85 -12.29 7.79
N PHE A 759 21.16 -11.53 6.74
CA PHE A 759 20.41 -10.32 6.38
C PHE A 759 19.01 -10.70 5.91
N CYS A 760 18.00 -10.17 6.60
CA CYS A 760 16.60 -10.27 6.24
C CYS A 760 16.01 -8.87 6.38
N PHE A 761 15.98 -8.11 5.28
CA PHE A 761 15.41 -6.77 5.24
C PHE A 761 13.92 -6.90 4.95
N TRP A 762 13.10 -6.90 6.00
CA TRP A 762 11.66 -7.15 5.93
C TRP A 762 11.32 -8.40 5.09
N ASP A 763 10.46 -8.30 4.07
CA ASP A 763 10.10 -9.41 3.18
C ASP A 763 11.08 -9.55 2.00
N ALA A 764 12.29 -10.03 2.33
CA ALA A 764 13.39 -10.30 1.39
C ALA A 764 13.83 -9.09 0.55
N GLY A 765 13.82 -7.90 1.16
CA GLY A 765 14.16 -6.62 0.56
C GLY A 765 15.65 -6.32 0.42
N GLU A 766 15.95 -5.04 0.15
CA GLU A 766 17.29 -4.50 -0.06
C GLU A 766 17.48 -3.18 0.69
N ILE A 767 18.66 -2.98 1.25
CA ILE A 767 19.11 -1.69 1.76
C ILE A 767 20.15 -1.07 0.82
N TYR A 768 20.11 0.25 0.65
CA TYR A 768 20.98 0.95 -0.28
C TYR A 768 21.44 2.30 0.25
N PHE A 769 22.71 2.61 0.00
CA PHE A 769 23.38 3.85 0.36
C PHE A 769 23.59 4.69 -0.89
N MET A 770 23.18 5.96 -0.87
CA MET A 770 23.27 6.90 -1.97
C MET A 770 24.25 8.03 -1.63
N ILE A 771 25.15 8.34 -2.56
CA ILE A 771 26.09 9.45 -2.44
C ILE A 771 26.01 10.37 -3.65
N HIS A 772 26.13 11.68 -3.41
CA HIS A 772 26.27 12.65 -4.49
C HIS A 772 27.67 12.51 -5.11
N LYS A 773 27.75 12.37 -6.43
CA LYS A 773 29.00 12.07 -7.16
C LYS A 773 30.11 13.11 -6.89
N SER A 774 29.76 14.39 -6.71
CA SER A 774 30.68 15.44 -6.26
C SER A 774 31.39 15.10 -4.95
N ASP A 775 30.65 14.63 -3.95
CA ASP A 775 31.22 14.34 -2.64
C ASP A 775 32.06 13.06 -2.68
N LEU A 776 31.66 12.09 -3.50
CA LEU A 776 32.49 10.94 -3.81
C LEU A 776 33.86 11.37 -4.38
N ALA A 777 33.91 12.30 -5.33
CA ALA A 777 35.20 12.80 -5.87
C ALA A 777 36.02 13.60 -4.84
N LYS A 778 35.35 14.30 -3.92
CA LYS A 778 36.00 14.95 -2.77
C LYS A 778 36.44 13.94 -1.69
N LYS A 779 36.04 12.67 -1.80
CA LYS A 779 36.17 11.64 -0.76
C LYS A 779 35.51 12.04 0.56
N ASN A 780 34.41 12.79 0.50
CA ASN A 780 33.64 13.18 1.66
C ASN A 780 32.39 12.31 1.76
N PHE A 781 32.32 11.47 2.78
CA PHE A 781 31.22 10.52 3.00
C PHE A 781 30.32 10.94 4.17
N SER A 782 30.43 12.18 4.66
CA SER A 782 29.65 12.68 5.79
C SER A 782 28.17 12.94 5.48
N LYS A 783 27.77 12.82 4.21
CA LYS A 783 26.38 13.03 3.77
C LYS A 783 26.00 11.95 2.76
N VAL A 784 25.42 10.88 3.28
CA VAL A 784 24.95 9.71 2.53
C VAL A 784 23.49 9.53 2.89
N TYR A 785 22.63 9.38 1.87
CA TYR A 785 21.26 8.96 2.09
C TYR A 785 21.21 7.44 2.14
N CYS A 786 20.35 6.87 2.95
CA CYS A 786 20.13 5.44 2.97
C CYS A 786 18.63 5.16 2.99
N GLY A 787 18.22 4.17 2.21
CA GLY A 787 16.84 3.70 2.14
C GLY A 787 16.80 2.19 2.15
N LEU A 788 15.62 1.66 2.45
CA LEU A 788 15.30 0.24 2.45
C LEU A 788 14.01 0.05 1.66
N GLU A 789 13.93 -1.04 0.91
CA GLU A 789 12.74 -1.44 0.15
C GLU A 789 12.51 -2.94 0.30
N SER A 790 11.26 -3.37 0.40
CA SER A 790 10.88 -4.79 0.31
C SER A 790 9.69 -5.00 -0.63
N SER A 791 9.31 -6.27 -0.79
CA SER A 791 8.13 -6.68 -1.56
C SER A 791 6.82 -6.18 -0.96
#